data_AF-A0A8B7XVH4-F1
#
_entry.id   AF-A0A8B7XVH4-F1
#
_cell.length_a   1.000
_cell.length_b   1.000
_cell.length_c   1.000
_cell.angle_alpha   90.00
_cell.angle_beta   90.00
_cell.angle_gamma   90.00
#
_symmetry.space_group_name_H-M   'P 1'
#
loop_
_entity.id
_entity.type
_entity.pdbx_description
1 polymer ?
#
loop_
_entity_poly.entity_id
_entity_poly.type
_entity_poly.pdbx_seq_one_letter_code
_entity_poly.pdbx_strand_id
1 'polypeptide(L)'
;MGRNNTLYRHTIMPLLGLYHVALFCAFSVGLVTGQNEACQVCTCTPTKVVDCTGKGLTSLPPGIPENTLVLKFGHNNLTRIRRHTFKNLTRLRRLNLESNHISTIEPGGFIGLSRVLNLLLEYNHVEKLDADIMSGIGGGFGFYMRMEGNNLKSLGPLTFHRVATPYRITFRSNALVEVPSRLMYQENKEVTMYTLVFTDNKIERLAPDAFEGVKYIHTLYFTSNRIASLPENVFINTTIGSTLDLSSNLLKGLPAGVFRSSGKLRALYLNNNLFSVLSKKMFDGLHSLQEVMISNNPITKMDERVFSDTQLVNMYIYNTQLTSTGNRPFVTRNNTIKLASFHGNNIKIISDSVWQDLGPQCKVYIGTTLQRAPNARSDLEIDLVGSGFVQSINVTHETGQALSSAGFSCLELSDALWVCTPCHQGFYGGPLNSCRPCPPGGFFQNRTGQVVRRRGDMNCHFCNNGTYVTLETHPGRNIGDCVVCPSGTDKNRQAGFRACPCVSNYYRRDRFGECFPCPLEGINCSGEYQHLLPGFWWTWDWSSVDNYHSYKKFVQNILVRNDSYDRNTLSFQGALPKVQACPRNESCQNLGDGVNMTCQLGYGDFMCSQCIAGFYSWLDRCFECPRWWVFLLEVLASVLTIVLVVAIVVWDLRRHHRRGRSILSVLFSRFKILLGFYQIIGEIFDALHDLPWPRPLMKVGQFFKVLEVNIMQMIVSPRCYFPNFTYPTIYIEFMAGLSFFMLVIVLVMSVYRIKQCYLRLKETPVDVCNELMARTKQKCYLVVVVLLFITYPSLSSTILTLLPTGCDVFYLDEKETIKVLRLRSDYSIDCETDQHVGYTYVAEVSLCYVIGFPSVLLVMLWTNHRGRLKKASDPSSSLEFRNISDQTPSEDLDQQTDHDNQRHQTDDVSHRSTNNFATVASQDNAYDIMHVDPSIDQPVSLPAFSSSAARSVTWGTFLCENYKEKFWYWEIVELVRKILQVLFVLLFGAEDHFTLFATIVLSVGFLVVHAYVKPMKDAAEHRLQMCSLASIFLNLLAASLLLLPSEGSNPSNSRKEVLAVFFVLLNLSIVAFVAGSAIMTLAKTVFNTACCQHTAGFIAHAFCRLRPSRLYWAPRRRRRGRGTAGETQGLLSGRPDAQSVHPESLTETLAV
;
A
#
# COMPACT_ATOMS: atom_id res chain seq x y z
N MET A 1 -48.49 -56.64 29.02
CA MET A 1 -49.84 -57.27 28.98
C MET A 1 -50.59 -56.66 27.81
N GLY A 2 -51.49 -57.41 27.14
CA GLY A 2 -52.24 -56.88 26.00
C GLY A 2 -53.68 -57.34 25.97
N ARG A 3 -54.49 -56.73 25.10
CA ARG A 3 -55.73 -57.31 24.56
C ARG A 3 -56.02 -56.70 23.20
N ASN A 4 -56.61 -57.50 22.30
CA ASN A 4 -56.82 -57.17 20.90
C ASN A 4 -58.20 -56.54 20.64
N ASN A 5 -58.29 -55.85 19.50
CA ASN A 5 -59.41 -55.74 18.56
C ASN A 5 -60.79 -56.29 18.96
N THR A 6 -61.84 -55.48 18.76
CA THR A 6 -62.78 -55.62 17.62
C THR A 6 -63.77 -54.45 17.56
N LEU A 7 -63.85 -53.71 16.44
CA LEU A 7 -65.02 -53.72 15.52
C LEU A 7 -64.78 -52.89 14.23
N TYR A 8 -65.71 -53.05 13.26
CA TYR A 8 -65.75 -52.46 11.91
C TYR A 8 -65.84 -50.92 11.90
N ARG A 9 -65.40 -50.14 10.90
CA ARG A 9 -65.05 -50.35 9.46
C ARG A 9 -66.22 -50.51 8.46
N HIS A 10 -66.95 -49.43 8.16
CA HIS A 10 -67.70 -49.26 6.89
C HIS A 10 -67.99 -47.76 6.58
N THR A 11 -67.11 -47.06 5.83
CA THR A 11 -67.41 -45.73 5.22
C THR A 11 -66.36 -45.21 4.20
N ILE A 12 -65.82 -46.06 3.30
CA ILE A 12 -65.00 -45.59 2.16
C ILE A 12 -65.46 -46.25 0.85
N MET A 13 -66.46 -45.64 0.21
CA MET A 13 -66.95 -45.91 -1.15
C MET A 13 -67.75 -44.67 -1.61
N PRO A 14 -67.06 -43.56 -1.94
CA PRO A 14 -67.13 -43.11 -3.33
C PRO A 14 -65.86 -42.36 -3.80
N LEU A 15 -64.73 -43.05 -3.96
CA LEU A 15 -63.49 -42.47 -4.55
C LEU A 15 -62.93 -43.23 -5.76
N LEU A 16 -63.49 -44.39 -6.11
CA LEU A 16 -63.08 -45.17 -7.29
C LEU A 16 -63.71 -44.69 -8.61
N GLY A 17 -64.83 -43.94 -8.56
CA GLY A 17 -65.53 -43.48 -9.76
C GLY A 17 -64.75 -42.47 -10.60
N LEU A 18 -63.99 -41.57 -9.97
CA LEU A 18 -63.19 -40.55 -10.68
C LEU A 18 -61.92 -41.12 -11.34
N TYR A 19 -61.40 -42.25 -10.85
CA TYR A 19 -60.16 -42.83 -11.39
C TYR A 19 -60.37 -43.49 -12.77
N HIS A 20 -61.53 -44.09 -13.00
CA HIS A 20 -61.82 -44.77 -14.26
C HIS A 20 -62.16 -43.83 -15.43
N VAL A 21 -62.75 -42.65 -15.16
CA VAL A 21 -63.04 -41.65 -16.22
C VAL A 21 -61.73 -41.04 -16.76
N ALA A 22 -60.78 -40.73 -15.89
CA ALA A 22 -59.45 -40.25 -16.29
C ALA A 22 -58.70 -41.27 -17.17
N LEU A 23 -58.76 -42.56 -16.82
CA LEU A 23 -58.15 -43.65 -17.58
C LEU A 23 -58.77 -43.83 -18.98
N PHE A 24 -60.08 -43.59 -19.16
CA PHE A 24 -60.72 -43.73 -20.48
C PHE A 24 -60.38 -42.59 -21.44
N CYS A 25 -60.23 -41.35 -20.93
CA CYS A 25 -59.73 -40.23 -21.71
C CYS A 25 -58.25 -40.37 -22.09
N ALA A 26 -57.43 -41.03 -21.25
CA ALA A 26 -56.04 -41.34 -21.59
C ALA A 26 -55.91 -42.38 -22.71
N PHE A 27 -56.87 -43.30 -22.85
CA PHE A 27 -56.79 -44.43 -23.80
C PHE A 27 -57.29 -44.10 -25.22
N SER A 28 -57.94 -42.96 -25.43
CA SER A 28 -58.66 -42.63 -26.67
C SER A 28 -57.92 -41.68 -27.63
N VAL A 29 -56.73 -41.18 -27.25
CA VAL A 29 -55.87 -40.32 -28.10
C VAL A 29 -54.50 -40.96 -28.41
N GLY A 30 -54.12 -42.03 -27.71
CA GLY A 30 -52.77 -42.63 -27.75
C GLY A 30 -52.48 -43.63 -28.87
N LEU A 31 -53.27 -43.68 -29.95
CA LEU A 31 -53.24 -44.79 -30.92
C LEU A 31 -52.38 -44.52 -32.19
N VAL A 32 -51.18 -43.94 -32.03
CA VAL A 32 -50.20 -43.76 -33.12
C VAL A 32 -48.77 -44.07 -32.67
N THR A 33 -48.25 -45.22 -33.11
CA THR A 33 -46.83 -45.66 -33.11
C THR A 33 -46.09 -45.74 -31.76
N GLY A 34 -45.45 -46.88 -31.50
CA GLY A 34 -44.40 -46.96 -30.50
C GLY A 34 -43.20 -46.10 -30.90
N GLN A 35 -42.88 -45.08 -30.10
CA GLN A 35 -41.76 -44.18 -30.36
C GLN A 35 -40.45 -44.77 -29.82
N ASN A 36 -39.47 -44.95 -30.70
CA ASN A 36 -38.12 -45.38 -30.34
C ASN A 36 -37.51 -44.48 -29.26
N GLU A 37 -36.76 -45.07 -28.33
CA GLU A 37 -36.12 -44.38 -27.18
C GLU A 37 -35.31 -43.15 -27.60
N ALA A 38 -34.48 -43.25 -28.65
CA ALA A 38 -33.75 -42.12 -29.23
C ALA A 38 -34.64 -40.91 -29.60
N CYS A 39 -35.89 -41.14 -29.98
CA CYS A 39 -36.83 -40.10 -30.38
C CYS A 39 -37.55 -39.42 -29.19
N GLN A 40 -37.30 -39.89 -27.96
CA GLN A 40 -37.71 -39.19 -26.73
C GLN A 40 -36.69 -38.11 -26.34
N VAL A 41 -35.41 -38.31 -26.70
CA VAL A 41 -34.29 -37.40 -26.39
C VAL A 41 -33.96 -36.47 -27.57
N CYS A 42 -34.07 -36.98 -28.80
CA CYS A 42 -33.75 -36.29 -30.04
C CYS A 42 -34.99 -36.07 -30.90
N THR A 43 -35.00 -35.03 -31.74
CA THR A 43 -36.12 -34.74 -32.64
C THR A 43 -36.04 -35.64 -33.87
N CYS A 44 -36.93 -36.64 -33.95
CA CYS A 44 -37.10 -37.51 -35.12
C CYS A 44 -38.17 -36.97 -36.07
N THR A 45 -37.91 -37.01 -37.38
CA THR A 45 -38.80 -36.48 -38.42
C THR A 45 -39.31 -37.57 -39.37
N PRO A 46 -40.50 -37.42 -39.99
CA PRO A 46 -40.98 -38.31 -41.06
C PRO A 46 -40.02 -38.41 -42.26
N THR A 47 -39.21 -37.38 -42.49
CA THR A 47 -38.17 -37.32 -43.53
C THR A 47 -36.89 -38.09 -43.19
N LYS A 48 -36.89 -38.90 -42.11
CA LYS A 48 -35.78 -39.78 -41.67
C LYS A 48 -34.52 -38.98 -41.28
N VAL A 49 -34.73 -37.79 -40.74
CA VAL A 49 -33.73 -37.00 -40.01
C VAL A 49 -33.92 -37.23 -38.51
N VAL A 50 -32.83 -37.53 -37.81
CA VAL A 50 -32.74 -37.56 -36.35
C VAL A 50 -31.83 -36.43 -35.91
N ASP A 51 -32.36 -35.51 -35.12
CA ASP A 51 -31.65 -34.30 -34.66
C ASP A 51 -31.43 -34.33 -33.14
N CYS A 52 -30.19 -34.62 -32.76
CA CYS A 52 -29.70 -34.65 -31.38
C CYS A 52 -28.80 -33.42 -31.07
N THR A 53 -28.83 -32.37 -31.90
CA THR A 53 -27.88 -31.24 -31.79
C THR A 53 -28.07 -30.47 -30.48
N GLY A 54 -26.98 -30.11 -29.79
CA GLY A 54 -27.04 -29.24 -28.61
C GLY A 54 -27.62 -29.90 -27.34
N LYS A 55 -27.62 -31.23 -27.24
CA LYS A 55 -28.27 -31.98 -26.15
C LYS A 55 -27.33 -32.41 -25.01
N GLY A 56 -26.04 -32.03 -25.06
CA GLY A 56 -25.04 -32.37 -24.03
C GLY A 56 -24.65 -33.86 -23.94
N LEU A 57 -25.01 -34.67 -24.93
CA LEU A 57 -24.95 -36.13 -24.86
C LEU A 57 -23.51 -36.65 -24.94
N THR A 58 -23.16 -37.62 -24.08
CA THR A 58 -21.84 -38.27 -24.05
C THR A 58 -21.73 -39.54 -24.90
N SER A 59 -22.86 -40.02 -25.43
CA SER A 59 -22.98 -41.20 -26.28
C SER A 59 -24.25 -41.09 -27.13
N LEU A 60 -24.28 -41.76 -28.29
CA LEU A 60 -25.51 -41.89 -29.08
C LEU A 60 -26.59 -42.62 -28.25
N PRO A 61 -27.86 -42.18 -28.28
CA PRO A 61 -28.94 -42.84 -27.56
C PRO A 61 -29.28 -44.21 -28.18
N PRO A 62 -29.80 -45.16 -27.38
CA PRO A 62 -30.31 -46.43 -27.89
C PRO A 62 -31.54 -46.23 -28.79
N GLY A 63 -31.76 -47.15 -29.73
CA GLY A 63 -32.97 -47.17 -30.55
C GLY A 63 -33.01 -46.18 -31.73
N ILE A 64 -31.89 -45.59 -32.18
CA ILE A 64 -31.90 -44.77 -33.42
C ILE A 64 -32.45 -45.62 -34.60
N PRO A 65 -33.47 -45.15 -35.35
CA PRO A 65 -34.08 -45.95 -36.42
C PRO A 65 -33.09 -46.37 -37.51
N GLU A 66 -33.05 -47.66 -37.87
CA GLU A 66 -32.14 -48.18 -38.90
C GLU A 66 -32.40 -47.61 -40.31
N ASN A 67 -33.58 -47.03 -40.53
CA ASN A 67 -33.96 -46.35 -41.76
C ASN A 67 -33.53 -44.87 -41.82
N THR A 68 -32.85 -44.35 -40.79
CA THR A 68 -32.35 -42.97 -40.71
C THR A 68 -31.44 -42.64 -41.89
N LEU A 69 -31.69 -41.50 -42.54
CA LEU A 69 -30.90 -40.98 -43.65
C LEU A 69 -29.95 -39.85 -43.23
N VAL A 70 -30.33 -39.08 -42.20
CA VAL A 70 -29.53 -37.98 -41.66
C VAL A 70 -29.52 -38.07 -40.14
N LEU A 71 -28.34 -38.14 -39.55
CA LEU A 71 -28.12 -38.05 -38.11
C LEU A 71 -27.30 -36.79 -37.82
N LYS A 72 -27.89 -35.85 -37.09
CA LYS A 72 -27.17 -34.70 -36.54
C LYS A 72 -26.91 -34.95 -35.05
N PHE A 73 -25.65 -34.86 -34.65
CA PHE A 73 -25.18 -35.05 -33.29
C PHE A 73 -24.16 -33.97 -32.88
N GLY A 74 -24.16 -32.82 -33.58
CA GLY A 74 -23.22 -31.74 -33.32
C GLY A 74 -23.48 -31.02 -32.00
N HIS A 75 -22.49 -30.29 -31.48
CA HIS A 75 -22.58 -29.55 -30.21
C HIS A 75 -23.00 -30.46 -29.03
N ASN A 76 -22.28 -31.57 -28.85
CA ASN A 76 -22.50 -32.56 -27.79
C ASN A 76 -21.17 -32.92 -27.10
N ASN A 77 -21.21 -33.81 -26.11
CA ASN A 77 -20.06 -34.18 -25.27
C ASN A 77 -19.51 -35.58 -25.61
N LEU A 78 -19.56 -35.98 -26.89
CA LEU A 78 -19.02 -37.28 -27.33
C LEU A 78 -17.49 -37.23 -27.33
N THR A 79 -16.86 -38.10 -26.53
CA THR A 79 -15.39 -38.11 -26.33
C THR A 79 -14.63 -39.14 -27.17
N ARG A 80 -15.32 -40.18 -27.64
CA ARG A 80 -14.75 -41.30 -28.42
C ARG A 80 -15.80 -42.04 -29.25
N ILE A 81 -15.40 -42.50 -30.43
CA ILE A 81 -16.20 -43.41 -31.27
C ILE A 81 -15.68 -44.83 -31.06
N ARG A 82 -16.54 -45.72 -30.57
CA ARG A 82 -16.19 -47.13 -30.32
C ARG A 82 -16.41 -47.99 -31.57
N ARG A 83 -15.75 -49.16 -31.63
CA ARG A 83 -15.95 -50.17 -32.68
C ARG A 83 -17.44 -50.49 -32.83
N HIS A 84 -17.92 -50.56 -34.08
CA HIS A 84 -19.32 -50.85 -34.41
C HIS A 84 -20.38 -49.80 -33.95
N THR A 85 -20.00 -48.59 -33.51
CA THR A 85 -20.96 -47.54 -33.05
C THR A 85 -22.10 -47.28 -34.05
N PHE A 86 -21.84 -47.38 -35.36
CA PHE A 86 -22.83 -47.10 -36.41
C PHE A 86 -23.35 -48.35 -37.14
N LYS A 87 -23.09 -49.56 -36.62
CA LYS A 87 -23.27 -50.86 -37.33
C LYS A 87 -24.63 -51.03 -38.00
N ASN A 88 -25.71 -50.63 -37.34
CA ASN A 88 -27.07 -50.80 -37.83
C ASN A 88 -27.54 -49.67 -38.78
N LEU A 89 -26.83 -48.53 -38.83
CA LEU A 89 -27.22 -47.35 -39.62
C LEU A 89 -26.80 -47.44 -41.10
N THR A 90 -26.99 -48.60 -41.71
CA THR A 90 -26.54 -48.94 -43.07
C THR A 90 -27.15 -48.11 -44.20
N ARG A 91 -28.19 -47.32 -43.90
CA ARG A 91 -28.87 -46.42 -44.84
C ARG A 91 -28.46 -44.94 -44.68
N LEU A 92 -27.61 -44.62 -43.69
CA LEU A 92 -27.24 -43.26 -43.35
C LEU A 92 -26.47 -42.58 -44.49
N ARG A 93 -26.94 -41.40 -44.92
CA ARG A 93 -26.34 -40.56 -45.97
C ARG A 93 -25.58 -39.38 -45.40
N ARG A 94 -26.01 -38.79 -44.27
CA ARG A 94 -25.33 -37.66 -43.62
C ARG A 94 -25.18 -37.91 -42.13
N LEU A 95 -23.95 -37.77 -41.65
CA LEU A 95 -23.57 -37.85 -40.24
C LEU A 95 -22.87 -36.55 -39.86
N ASN A 96 -23.46 -35.77 -38.95
CA ASN A 96 -22.78 -34.61 -38.34
C ASN A 96 -22.39 -34.93 -36.89
N LEU A 97 -21.11 -34.84 -36.58
CA LEU A 97 -20.47 -35.01 -35.27
C LEU A 97 -19.61 -33.79 -34.88
N GLU A 98 -19.80 -32.66 -35.57
CA GLU A 98 -19.14 -31.37 -35.37
C GLU A 98 -19.22 -30.86 -33.92
N SER A 99 -18.22 -30.10 -33.48
CA SER A 99 -18.20 -29.47 -32.14
C SER A 99 -18.52 -30.47 -31.02
N ASN A 100 -17.77 -31.56 -31.01
CA ASN A 100 -17.77 -32.56 -29.93
C ASN A 100 -16.34 -32.61 -29.32
N HIS A 101 -16.05 -33.61 -28.51
CA HIS A 101 -14.74 -33.79 -27.87
C HIS A 101 -14.06 -35.10 -28.30
N ILE A 102 -14.34 -35.55 -29.53
CA ILE A 102 -13.89 -36.85 -30.06
C ILE A 102 -12.38 -36.80 -30.21
N SER A 103 -11.67 -37.49 -29.30
CA SER A 103 -10.21 -37.62 -29.29
C SER A 103 -9.74 -38.91 -29.98
N THR A 104 -10.54 -39.97 -29.84
CA THR A 104 -10.19 -41.33 -30.25
C THR A 104 -11.32 -41.98 -31.05
N ILE A 105 -10.93 -42.69 -32.09
CA ILE A 105 -11.82 -43.46 -32.96
C ILE A 105 -11.21 -44.87 -33.04
N GLU A 106 -11.91 -45.86 -32.50
CA GLU A 106 -11.43 -47.24 -32.48
C GLU A 106 -11.40 -47.85 -33.90
N PRO A 107 -10.50 -48.81 -34.20
CA PRO A 107 -10.48 -49.55 -35.47
C PRO A 107 -11.84 -50.17 -35.81
N GLY A 108 -12.41 -49.81 -36.96
CA GLY A 108 -13.77 -50.18 -37.35
C GLY A 108 -14.88 -49.45 -36.58
N GLY A 109 -14.60 -48.26 -36.03
CA GLY A 109 -15.60 -47.38 -35.42
C GLY A 109 -16.71 -46.96 -36.40
N PHE A 110 -16.34 -46.76 -37.67
CA PHE A 110 -17.26 -46.41 -38.76
C PHE A 110 -17.90 -47.61 -39.48
N ILE A 111 -17.74 -48.84 -38.96
CA ILE A 111 -18.45 -50.02 -39.49
C ILE A 111 -19.96 -49.77 -39.43
N GLY A 112 -20.60 -49.87 -40.59
CA GLY A 112 -22.02 -49.55 -40.82
C GLY A 112 -22.23 -48.42 -41.83
N LEU A 113 -21.26 -47.50 -41.98
CA LEU A 113 -21.38 -46.31 -42.85
C LEU A 113 -21.15 -46.60 -44.35
N SER A 114 -21.76 -47.67 -44.88
CA SER A 114 -21.58 -48.12 -46.27
C SER A 114 -22.18 -47.18 -47.32
N ARG A 115 -23.15 -46.32 -46.95
CA ARG A 115 -23.88 -45.42 -47.86
C ARG A 115 -23.73 -43.93 -47.52
N VAL A 116 -22.78 -43.57 -46.67
CA VAL A 116 -22.56 -42.18 -46.26
C VAL A 116 -22.05 -41.32 -47.43
N LEU A 117 -22.61 -40.12 -47.55
CA LEU A 117 -22.31 -39.08 -48.53
C LEU A 117 -21.71 -37.83 -47.86
N ASN A 118 -22.07 -37.54 -46.61
CA ASN A 118 -21.52 -36.45 -45.83
C ASN A 118 -21.08 -36.96 -44.45
N LEU A 119 -19.78 -36.82 -44.14
CA LEU A 119 -19.21 -37.09 -42.82
C LEU A 119 -18.56 -35.81 -42.29
N LEU A 120 -19.18 -35.19 -41.29
CA LEU A 120 -18.71 -33.93 -40.70
C LEU A 120 -18.19 -34.23 -39.28
N LEU A 121 -16.88 -34.00 -39.06
CA LEU A 121 -16.14 -34.27 -37.83
C LEU A 121 -15.36 -33.01 -37.37
N GLU A 122 -15.83 -31.83 -37.78
CA GLU A 122 -15.16 -30.55 -37.56
C GLU A 122 -15.13 -30.17 -36.07
N TYR A 123 -14.15 -29.38 -35.64
CA TYR A 123 -14.00 -28.89 -34.27
C TYR A 123 -14.08 -30.02 -33.22
N ASN A 124 -13.18 -31.00 -33.37
CA ASN A 124 -13.00 -32.14 -32.48
C ASN A 124 -11.51 -32.30 -32.13
N HIS A 125 -11.11 -33.40 -31.46
CA HIS A 125 -9.75 -33.58 -30.93
C HIS A 125 -9.01 -34.77 -31.58
N VAL A 126 -9.40 -35.20 -32.78
CA VAL A 126 -8.87 -36.42 -33.41
C VAL A 126 -7.40 -36.25 -33.78
N GLU A 127 -6.53 -37.15 -33.30
CA GLU A 127 -5.07 -37.02 -33.49
C GLU A 127 -4.46 -37.83 -34.64
N LYS A 128 -5.09 -38.95 -35.05
CA LYS A 128 -4.58 -39.83 -36.12
C LYS A 128 -5.73 -40.42 -36.93
N LEU A 129 -5.48 -40.69 -38.21
CA LEU A 129 -6.38 -41.42 -39.09
C LEU A 129 -5.60 -42.45 -39.92
N ASP A 130 -6.03 -43.70 -39.87
CA ASP A 130 -5.44 -44.84 -40.57
C ASP A 130 -6.52 -45.64 -41.33
N ALA A 131 -6.07 -46.52 -42.23
CA ALA A 131 -6.92 -47.41 -43.01
C ALA A 131 -7.91 -48.25 -42.18
N ASP A 132 -7.51 -48.73 -40.99
CA ASP A 132 -8.37 -49.53 -40.11
C ASP A 132 -9.46 -48.71 -39.42
N ILE A 133 -9.19 -47.42 -39.15
CA ILE A 133 -10.19 -46.50 -38.59
C ILE A 133 -11.26 -46.20 -39.65
N MET A 134 -10.83 -45.94 -40.89
CA MET A 134 -11.70 -45.69 -42.04
C MET A 134 -12.44 -46.94 -42.55
N SER A 135 -12.12 -48.13 -42.03
CA SER A 135 -12.78 -49.38 -42.42
C SER A 135 -14.30 -49.34 -42.14
N GLY A 136 -15.09 -49.67 -43.15
CA GLY A 136 -16.55 -49.65 -43.09
C GLY A 136 -17.22 -48.38 -43.67
N ILE A 137 -16.46 -47.32 -43.96
CA ILE A 137 -16.96 -46.20 -44.79
C ILE A 137 -16.98 -46.65 -46.25
N GLY A 138 -18.18 -46.84 -46.80
CA GLY A 138 -18.34 -47.21 -48.21
C GLY A 138 -18.22 -46.02 -49.16
N GLY A 139 -18.51 -44.79 -48.70
CA GLY A 139 -18.33 -43.56 -49.47
C GLY A 139 -19.13 -43.51 -50.77
N GLY A 140 -20.43 -43.26 -50.67
CA GLY A 140 -21.34 -43.19 -51.83
C GLY A 140 -21.08 -41.99 -52.74
N PHE A 141 -21.73 -41.97 -53.91
CA PHE A 141 -21.49 -40.97 -54.96
C PHE A 141 -21.56 -39.53 -54.44
N GLY A 142 -20.46 -38.79 -54.59
CA GLY A 142 -20.33 -37.43 -54.06
C GLY A 142 -19.80 -37.35 -52.62
N PHE A 143 -19.16 -38.40 -52.08
CA PHE A 143 -18.68 -38.45 -50.69
C PHE A 143 -17.83 -37.23 -50.31
N TYR A 144 -18.32 -36.50 -49.31
CA TYR A 144 -17.71 -35.32 -48.72
C TYR A 144 -17.36 -35.58 -47.25
N MET A 145 -16.09 -35.43 -46.92
CA MET A 145 -15.57 -35.55 -45.56
C MET A 145 -14.94 -34.23 -45.09
N ARG A 146 -15.32 -33.76 -43.91
CA ARG A 146 -14.73 -32.60 -43.26
C ARG A 146 -14.11 -32.97 -41.90
N MET A 147 -12.83 -32.65 -41.73
CA MET A 147 -12.03 -32.82 -40.51
C MET A 147 -11.44 -31.48 -40.01
N GLU A 148 -12.03 -30.34 -40.37
CA GLU A 148 -11.46 -29.03 -40.03
C GLU A 148 -11.34 -28.81 -38.51
N GLY A 149 -10.26 -28.18 -38.04
CA GLY A 149 -10.12 -27.77 -36.64
C GLY A 149 -9.95 -28.95 -35.67
N ASN A 150 -9.23 -29.99 -36.09
CA ASN A 150 -8.83 -31.13 -35.26
C ASN A 150 -7.34 -31.05 -34.87
N ASN A 151 -6.83 -32.04 -34.14
CA ASN A 151 -5.41 -32.15 -33.76
C ASN A 151 -4.66 -33.19 -34.60
N LEU A 152 -5.04 -33.38 -35.87
CA LEU A 152 -4.57 -34.50 -36.69
C LEU A 152 -3.08 -34.35 -37.02
N LYS A 153 -2.22 -35.19 -36.41
CA LYS A 153 -0.75 -35.15 -36.52
C LYS A 153 -0.22 -35.95 -37.70
N SER A 154 -0.89 -37.05 -38.05
CA SER A 154 -0.46 -37.98 -39.09
C SER A 154 -1.62 -38.69 -39.78
N LEU A 155 -1.45 -38.98 -41.07
CA LEU A 155 -2.28 -39.89 -41.86
C LEU A 155 -1.49 -41.18 -42.15
N GLY A 156 -2.14 -42.34 -42.03
CA GLY A 156 -1.54 -43.61 -42.47
C GLY A 156 -1.53 -43.75 -44.00
N PRO A 157 -0.64 -44.59 -44.58
CA PRO A 157 -0.76 -45.00 -45.98
C PRO A 157 -2.08 -45.75 -46.20
N LEU A 158 -2.58 -45.73 -47.45
CA LEU A 158 -3.84 -46.41 -47.85
C LEU A 158 -5.09 -46.01 -47.04
N THR A 159 -5.08 -44.87 -46.32
CA THR A 159 -6.19 -44.49 -45.41
C THR A 159 -7.57 -44.46 -46.08
N PHE A 160 -7.64 -44.16 -47.39
CA PHE A 160 -8.91 -44.10 -48.12
C PHE A 160 -9.17 -45.27 -49.08
N HIS A 161 -8.37 -46.35 -49.04
CA HIS A 161 -8.43 -47.46 -50.03
C HIS A 161 -9.78 -48.19 -50.14
N ARG A 162 -10.67 -48.08 -49.13
CA ARG A 162 -12.02 -48.69 -49.12
C ARG A 162 -13.17 -47.71 -49.42
N VAL A 163 -12.88 -46.41 -49.52
CA VAL A 163 -13.91 -45.39 -49.77
C VAL A 163 -14.21 -45.37 -51.26
N ALA A 164 -15.37 -45.87 -51.70
CA ALA A 164 -15.59 -46.21 -53.10
C ALA A 164 -15.61 -45.00 -54.05
N THR A 165 -16.09 -43.82 -53.64
CA THR A 165 -16.08 -42.61 -54.50
C THR A 165 -15.73 -41.34 -53.71
N PRO A 166 -14.45 -41.13 -53.35
CA PRO A 166 -14.04 -39.95 -52.58
C PRO A 166 -14.11 -38.70 -53.47
N TYR A 167 -15.01 -37.77 -53.16
CA TYR A 167 -15.31 -36.62 -54.03
C TYR A 167 -14.73 -35.32 -53.48
N ARG A 168 -14.93 -35.02 -52.19
CA ARG A 168 -14.35 -33.86 -51.51
C ARG A 168 -13.82 -34.27 -50.13
N ILE A 169 -12.57 -33.94 -49.79
CA ILE A 169 -11.98 -34.24 -48.48
C ILE A 169 -11.18 -33.02 -48.00
N THR A 170 -11.41 -32.58 -46.76
CA THR A 170 -10.65 -31.47 -46.14
C THR A 170 -10.09 -31.81 -44.77
N PHE A 171 -8.79 -31.52 -44.60
CA PHE A 171 -8.02 -31.62 -43.37
C PHE A 171 -7.58 -30.24 -42.88
N ARG A 172 -8.33 -29.17 -43.19
CA ARG A 172 -7.94 -27.78 -42.89
C ARG A 172 -7.72 -27.54 -41.39
N SER A 173 -6.86 -26.60 -41.01
CA SER A 173 -6.66 -26.17 -39.61
C SER A 173 -6.28 -27.35 -38.67
N ASN A 174 -5.20 -28.08 -39.00
CA ASN A 174 -4.76 -29.31 -38.30
C ASN A 174 -3.23 -29.30 -38.05
N ALA A 175 -2.64 -30.45 -37.72
CA ALA A 175 -1.24 -30.59 -37.32
C ALA A 175 -0.39 -31.50 -38.23
N LEU A 176 -0.84 -31.82 -39.45
CA LEU A 176 -0.19 -32.77 -40.35
C LEU A 176 1.22 -32.31 -40.76
N VAL A 177 2.20 -33.23 -40.71
CA VAL A 177 3.61 -32.96 -41.04
C VAL A 177 4.01 -33.46 -42.44
N GLU A 178 3.31 -34.47 -42.97
CA GLU A 178 3.56 -35.04 -44.30
C GLU A 178 2.30 -35.63 -44.93
N VAL A 179 2.30 -35.75 -46.27
CA VAL A 179 1.28 -36.53 -47.00
C VAL A 179 1.85 -37.92 -47.29
N PRO A 180 1.21 -39.00 -46.81
CA PRO A 180 1.73 -40.36 -46.93
C PRO A 180 1.57 -40.94 -48.33
N SER A 181 2.39 -41.95 -48.62
CA SER A 181 2.29 -42.82 -49.79
C SER A 181 0.88 -43.38 -50.01
N ARG A 182 0.44 -43.42 -51.28
CA ARG A 182 -0.77 -44.15 -51.72
C ARG A 182 -2.04 -43.79 -50.93
N LEU A 183 -2.19 -42.53 -50.52
CA LEU A 183 -3.25 -42.07 -49.61
C LEU A 183 -4.67 -42.47 -50.07
N MET A 184 -4.90 -42.43 -51.39
CA MET A 184 -6.17 -42.68 -52.06
C MET A 184 -6.15 -43.92 -52.98
N TYR A 185 -5.06 -44.72 -52.97
CA TYR A 185 -4.89 -45.84 -53.89
C TYR A 185 -6.01 -46.89 -53.74
N GLN A 186 -6.57 -47.36 -54.87
CA GLN A 186 -7.55 -48.45 -54.91
C GLN A 186 -7.09 -49.51 -55.90
N GLU A 187 -7.12 -50.77 -55.47
CA GLU A 187 -6.67 -51.88 -56.30
C GLU A 187 -7.56 -52.01 -57.56
N ASN A 188 -6.92 -52.11 -58.72
CA ASN A 188 -7.56 -52.19 -60.04
C ASN A 188 -8.55 -51.04 -60.36
N LYS A 189 -8.41 -49.87 -59.73
CA LYS A 189 -9.35 -48.77 -59.91
C LYS A 189 -8.73 -47.38 -59.76
N GLU A 190 -8.90 -46.58 -60.81
CA GLU A 190 -8.51 -45.17 -60.83
C GLU A 190 -9.50 -44.32 -60.02
N VAL A 191 -8.97 -43.43 -59.17
CA VAL A 191 -9.75 -42.48 -58.38
C VAL A 191 -9.79 -41.11 -59.07
N THR A 192 -10.97 -40.47 -59.03
CA THR A 192 -11.16 -39.08 -59.46
C THR A 192 -11.79 -38.27 -58.34
N MET A 193 -11.21 -37.12 -58.00
CA MET A 193 -11.65 -36.23 -56.91
C MET A 193 -12.01 -34.84 -57.44
N TYR A 194 -12.91 -34.15 -56.72
CA TYR A 194 -13.24 -32.75 -56.99
C TYR A 194 -12.43 -31.79 -56.12
N THR A 195 -12.28 -32.06 -54.81
CA THR A 195 -11.48 -31.21 -53.91
C THR A 195 -10.68 -32.02 -52.90
N LEU A 196 -9.41 -31.67 -52.72
CA LEU A 196 -8.58 -32.14 -51.60
C LEU A 196 -7.88 -30.93 -50.96
N VAL A 197 -8.06 -30.75 -49.65
CA VAL A 197 -7.56 -29.59 -48.89
C VAL A 197 -6.66 -30.02 -47.74
N PHE A 198 -5.46 -29.45 -47.69
CA PHE A 198 -4.48 -29.55 -46.60
C PHE A 198 -4.10 -28.17 -46.01
N THR A 199 -4.89 -27.13 -46.26
CA THR A 199 -4.66 -25.74 -45.80
C THR A 199 -4.48 -25.61 -44.27
N ASP A 200 -3.64 -24.68 -43.80
CA ASP A 200 -3.35 -24.43 -42.36
C ASP A 200 -2.95 -25.72 -41.62
N ASN A 201 -1.78 -26.25 -42.00
CA ASN A 201 -1.15 -27.45 -41.42
C ASN A 201 0.36 -27.22 -41.27
N LYS A 202 1.13 -28.27 -41.01
CA LYS A 202 2.59 -28.23 -40.77
C LYS A 202 3.36 -29.03 -41.82
N ILE A 203 2.80 -29.22 -43.02
CA ILE A 203 3.34 -30.15 -44.02
C ILE A 203 4.68 -29.65 -44.54
N GLU A 204 5.73 -30.41 -44.29
CA GLU A 204 7.11 -30.10 -44.69
C GLU A 204 7.51 -30.89 -45.96
N ARG A 205 6.89 -32.05 -46.21
CA ARG A 205 7.16 -32.93 -47.36
C ARG A 205 5.94 -33.75 -47.80
N LEU A 206 5.99 -34.25 -49.04
CA LEU A 206 5.05 -35.20 -49.62
C LEU A 206 5.80 -36.47 -50.01
N ALA A 207 5.18 -37.65 -49.86
CA ALA A 207 5.72 -38.88 -50.44
C ALA A 207 5.72 -38.83 -51.98
N PRO A 208 6.72 -39.39 -52.68
CA PRO A 208 6.77 -39.38 -54.16
C PRO A 208 5.56 -40.05 -54.84
N ASP A 209 4.93 -41.00 -54.16
CA ASP A 209 3.77 -41.79 -54.58
C ASP A 209 2.47 -41.41 -53.83
N ALA A 210 2.43 -40.23 -53.20
CA ALA A 210 1.28 -39.79 -52.38
C ALA A 210 -0.08 -39.85 -53.12
N PHE A 211 -0.07 -39.55 -54.42
CA PHE A 211 -1.25 -39.53 -55.28
C PHE A 211 -1.35 -40.73 -56.24
N GLU A 212 -0.57 -41.79 -56.04
CA GLU A 212 -0.67 -43.00 -56.86
C GLU A 212 -2.09 -43.59 -56.81
N GLY A 213 -2.64 -43.94 -57.98
CA GLY A 213 -4.03 -44.35 -58.16
C GLY A 213 -5.03 -43.18 -58.38
N VAL A 214 -4.65 -41.92 -58.15
CA VAL A 214 -5.51 -40.76 -58.43
C VAL A 214 -5.24 -40.23 -59.84
N LYS A 215 -6.17 -40.49 -60.77
CA LYS A 215 -6.08 -40.06 -62.17
C LYS A 215 -6.34 -38.57 -62.34
N TYR A 216 -7.30 -38.02 -61.58
CA TYR A 216 -7.76 -36.65 -61.75
C TYR A 216 -8.17 -36.00 -60.43
N ILE A 217 -7.73 -34.77 -60.20
CA ILE A 217 -8.15 -33.91 -59.09
C ILE A 217 -8.58 -32.58 -59.70
N HIS A 218 -9.84 -32.16 -59.56
CA HIS A 218 -10.25 -30.84 -60.07
C HIS A 218 -9.52 -29.71 -59.33
N THR A 219 -9.48 -29.74 -57.99
CA THR A 219 -8.84 -28.71 -57.17
C THR A 219 -8.06 -29.28 -55.98
N LEU A 220 -6.85 -28.75 -55.73
CA LEU A 220 -5.91 -29.19 -54.68
C LEU A 220 -5.31 -27.98 -53.94
N TYR A 221 -5.43 -27.95 -52.60
CA TYR A 221 -4.92 -26.86 -51.76
C TYR A 221 -3.88 -27.34 -50.73
N PHE A 222 -2.73 -26.66 -50.69
CA PHE A 222 -1.62 -26.82 -49.74
C PHE A 222 -1.23 -25.50 -49.04
N THR A 223 -2.11 -24.51 -49.11
CA THR A 223 -1.95 -23.15 -48.56
C THR A 223 -1.46 -23.14 -47.11
N SER A 224 -0.54 -22.24 -46.77
CA SER A 224 -0.09 -22.04 -45.37
C SER A 224 0.39 -23.33 -44.71
N ASN A 225 1.45 -23.89 -45.31
CA ASN A 225 2.20 -25.06 -44.84
C ASN A 225 3.71 -24.71 -44.81
N ARG A 226 4.59 -25.72 -44.86
CA ARG A 226 6.05 -25.58 -44.74
C ARG A 226 6.82 -26.25 -45.88
N ILE A 227 6.16 -26.51 -47.01
CA ILE A 227 6.73 -27.30 -48.11
C ILE A 227 7.91 -26.52 -48.71
N ALA A 228 9.11 -27.10 -48.63
CA ALA A 228 10.33 -26.50 -49.17
C ALA A 228 10.60 -26.88 -50.65
N SER A 229 10.10 -28.05 -51.07
CA SER A 229 10.22 -28.59 -52.42
C SER A 229 9.15 -29.68 -52.67
N LEU A 230 8.73 -29.85 -53.92
CA LEU A 230 7.91 -30.99 -54.34
C LEU A 230 8.80 -32.13 -54.87
N PRO A 231 8.42 -33.42 -54.71
CA PRO A 231 9.07 -34.52 -55.42
C PRO A 231 8.80 -34.44 -56.93
N GLU A 232 9.78 -34.76 -57.77
CA GLU A 232 9.72 -34.53 -59.23
C GLU A 232 8.52 -35.23 -59.92
N ASN A 233 8.21 -36.45 -59.47
CA ASN A 233 7.19 -37.31 -60.09
C ASN A 233 5.85 -37.34 -59.32
N VAL A 234 5.64 -36.44 -58.34
CA VAL A 234 4.48 -36.51 -57.41
C VAL A 234 3.11 -36.41 -58.10
N PHE A 235 3.05 -35.87 -59.33
CA PHE A 235 1.85 -35.80 -60.16
C PHE A 235 1.99 -36.55 -61.51
N ILE A 236 2.96 -37.45 -61.67
CA ILE A 236 3.29 -38.07 -62.97
C ILE A 236 2.09 -38.72 -63.66
N ASN A 237 1.22 -39.39 -62.89
CA ASN A 237 -0.01 -40.05 -63.37
C ASN A 237 -1.30 -39.33 -62.91
N THR A 238 -1.20 -38.08 -62.45
CA THR A 238 -2.32 -37.32 -61.85
C THR A 238 -2.52 -35.99 -62.57
N THR A 239 -3.67 -35.83 -63.23
CA THR A 239 -4.08 -34.56 -63.85
C THR A 239 -4.78 -33.66 -62.83
N ILE A 240 -4.19 -32.51 -62.51
CA ILE A 240 -4.89 -31.42 -61.81
C ILE A 240 -5.68 -30.61 -62.84
N GLY A 241 -6.97 -30.36 -62.57
CA GLY A 241 -7.95 -29.97 -63.58
C GLY A 241 -8.50 -28.54 -63.53
N SER A 242 -8.20 -27.77 -62.49
CA SER A 242 -8.71 -26.40 -62.32
C SER A 242 -7.78 -25.54 -61.48
N THR A 243 -7.62 -25.83 -60.18
CA THR A 243 -6.85 -24.97 -59.26
C THR A 243 -5.84 -25.77 -58.44
N LEU A 244 -4.61 -25.24 -58.35
CA LEU A 244 -3.56 -25.68 -57.43
C LEU A 244 -3.08 -24.47 -56.61
N ASP A 245 -3.18 -24.57 -55.30
CA ASP A 245 -2.64 -23.56 -54.38
C ASP A 245 -1.50 -24.13 -53.53
N LEU A 246 -0.33 -23.51 -53.67
CA LEU A 246 0.91 -23.77 -52.94
C LEU A 246 1.43 -22.48 -52.26
N SER A 247 0.58 -21.47 -52.09
CA SER A 247 0.95 -20.19 -51.49
C SER A 247 1.24 -20.30 -49.98
N SER A 248 1.98 -19.32 -49.46
CA SER A 248 2.39 -19.25 -48.04
C SER A 248 3.16 -20.50 -47.57
N ASN A 249 4.09 -20.98 -48.39
CA ASN A 249 4.97 -22.13 -48.11
C ASN A 249 6.45 -21.68 -48.08
N LEU A 250 7.40 -22.61 -48.26
CA LEU A 250 8.84 -22.36 -48.25
C LEU A 250 9.52 -22.70 -49.60
N LEU A 251 8.74 -22.76 -50.68
CA LEU A 251 9.21 -23.18 -52.01
C LEU A 251 10.23 -22.19 -52.58
N LYS A 252 11.41 -22.68 -52.96
CA LYS A 252 12.45 -21.91 -53.67
C LYS A 252 12.36 -22.03 -55.20
N GLY A 253 11.62 -23.04 -55.68
CA GLY A 253 11.53 -23.46 -57.07
C GLY A 253 10.56 -24.63 -57.21
N LEU A 254 10.34 -25.07 -58.45
CA LEU A 254 9.50 -26.23 -58.79
C LEU A 254 10.30 -27.17 -59.71
N PRO A 255 10.18 -28.52 -59.58
CA PRO A 255 10.89 -29.45 -60.45
C PRO A 255 10.46 -29.32 -61.91
N ALA A 256 11.41 -29.46 -62.84
CA ALA A 256 11.16 -29.24 -64.27
C ALA A 256 10.19 -30.31 -64.83
N GLY A 257 9.01 -29.87 -65.29
CA GLY A 257 8.00 -30.77 -65.83
C GLY A 257 7.14 -31.51 -64.80
N VAL A 258 7.17 -31.13 -63.51
CA VAL A 258 6.31 -31.69 -62.44
C VAL A 258 4.81 -31.63 -62.77
N PHE A 259 4.39 -30.78 -63.70
CA PHE A 259 3.01 -30.60 -64.14
C PHE A 259 2.69 -31.13 -65.55
N ARG A 260 3.58 -31.92 -66.19
CA ARG A 260 3.36 -32.46 -67.55
C ARG A 260 1.99 -33.09 -67.78
N SER A 261 1.47 -33.82 -66.79
CA SER A 261 0.17 -34.50 -66.84
C SER A 261 -1.02 -33.60 -66.44
N SER A 262 -0.77 -32.35 -66.06
CA SER A 262 -1.75 -31.39 -65.52
C SER A 262 -2.09 -30.23 -66.47
N GLY A 263 -1.97 -30.43 -67.79
CA GLY A 263 -2.25 -29.39 -68.81
C GLY A 263 -3.70 -28.89 -68.91
N LYS A 264 -4.60 -29.33 -68.02
CA LYS A 264 -5.96 -28.80 -67.82
C LYS A 264 -6.05 -27.76 -66.69
N LEU A 265 -5.03 -27.63 -65.85
CA LEU A 265 -4.95 -26.66 -64.76
C LEU A 265 -5.18 -25.24 -65.29
N ARG A 266 -6.00 -24.45 -64.58
CA ARG A 266 -6.39 -23.08 -64.95
C ARG A 266 -5.80 -22.02 -64.04
N ALA A 267 -5.70 -22.28 -62.74
CA ALA A 267 -5.19 -21.34 -61.74
C ALA A 267 -4.07 -21.95 -60.89
N LEU A 268 -2.98 -21.20 -60.71
CA LEU A 268 -1.80 -21.62 -59.94
C LEU A 268 -1.35 -20.51 -58.97
N TYR A 269 -1.54 -20.75 -57.67
CA TYR A 269 -1.17 -19.81 -56.60
C TYR A 269 0.16 -20.23 -55.92
N LEU A 270 1.12 -19.31 -55.93
CA LEU A 270 2.52 -19.49 -55.50
C LEU A 270 3.03 -18.30 -54.65
N ASN A 271 2.17 -17.34 -54.31
CA ASN A 271 2.53 -16.15 -53.53
C ASN A 271 3.05 -16.50 -52.12
N ASN A 272 3.77 -15.56 -51.49
CA ASN A 272 4.34 -15.70 -50.14
C ASN A 272 5.29 -16.91 -49.99
N ASN A 273 6.12 -17.21 -51.00
CA ASN A 273 7.12 -18.28 -50.99
C ASN A 273 8.55 -17.69 -51.01
N LEU A 274 9.55 -18.47 -51.45
CA LEU A 274 10.97 -18.10 -51.51
C LEU A 274 11.55 -18.15 -52.94
N PHE A 275 10.72 -17.99 -53.98
CA PHE A 275 11.16 -18.00 -55.38
C PHE A 275 12.06 -16.80 -55.68
N SER A 276 13.30 -17.05 -56.13
CA SER A 276 14.29 -16.00 -56.48
C SER A 276 14.46 -15.77 -57.99
N VAL A 277 14.09 -16.76 -58.81
CA VAL A 277 14.19 -16.76 -60.27
C VAL A 277 12.99 -17.53 -60.83
N LEU A 278 12.35 -17.02 -61.88
CA LEU A 278 11.41 -17.80 -62.69
C LEU A 278 12.15 -18.37 -63.90
N SER A 279 12.28 -19.71 -63.96
CA SER A 279 13.06 -20.40 -64.97
C SER A 279 12.20 -20.89 -66.15
N LYS A 280 12.80 -20.98 -67.34
CA LYS A 280 12.07 -21.28 -68.59
C LYS A 280 11.20 -22.55 -68.55
N LYS A 281 11.60 -23.59 -67.79
CA LYS A 281 10.90 -24.88 -67.69
C LYS A 281 9.91 -25.00 -66.53
N MET A 282 9.65 -23.92 -65.80
CA MET A 282 8.84 -23.94 -64.57
C MET A 282 7.35 -24.24 -64.83
N PHE A 283 6.85 -23.90 -66.03
CA PHE A 283 5.43 -24.04 -66.40
C PHE A 283 5.22 -24.98 -67.60
N ASP A 284 6.23 -25.80 -67.95
CA ASP A 284 6.15 -26.81 -69.02
C ASP A 284 4.94 -27.76 -68.81
N GLY A 285 4.10 -27.90 -69.84
CA GLY A 285 2.90 -28.73 -69.85
C GLY A 285 1.61 -28.01 -69.43
N LEU A 286 1.66 -26.78 -68.91
CA LEU A 286 0.49 -26.05 -68.37
C LEU A 286 -0.35 -25.34 -69.44
N HIS A 287 -0.75 -26.07 -70.47
CA HIS A 287 -1.37 -25.53 -71.70
C HIS A 287 -2.68 -24.77 -71.51
N SER A 288 -3.45 -25.06 -70.45
CA SER A 288 -4.74 -24.39 -70.14
C SER A 288 -4.64 -23.35 -69.01
N LEU A 289 -3.44 -23.01 -68.53
CA LEU A 289 -3.27 -22.11 -67.39
C LEU A 289 -3.66 -20.68 -67.76
N GLN A 290 -4.69 -20.15 -67.10
CA GLN A 290 -5.32 -18.85 -67.32
C GLN A 290 -4.97 -17.82 -66.23
N GLU A 291 -4.69 -18.26 -65.00
CA GLU A 291 -4.33 -17.39 -63.89
C GLU A 291 -3.08 -17.88 -63.15
N VAL A 292 -2.13 -16.97 -62.89
CA VAL A 292 -0.95 -17.26 -62.06
C VAL A 292 -0.68 -16.13 -61.07
N MET A 293 -0.42 -16.49 -59.81
CA MET A 293 -0.15 -15.55 -58.73
C MET A 293 1.15 -15.90 -58.01
N ILE A 294 2.20 -15.12 -58.23
CA ILE A 294 3.56 -15.35 -57.69
C ILE A 294 4.06 -14.14 -56.87
N SER A 295 3.18 -13.19 -56.56
CA SER A 295 3.47 -11.99 -55.76
C SER A 295 4.07 -12.29 -54.37
N ASN A 296 4.68 -11.29 -53.74
CA ASN A 296 5.34 -11.43 -52.43
C ASN A 296 6.44 -12.52 -52.41
N ASN A 297 7.22 -12.63 -53.49
CA ASN A 297 8.38 -13.53 -53.60
C ASN A 297 9.66 -12.73 -53.87
N PRO A 298 10.86 -13.18 -53.43
CA PRO A 298 12.14 -12.50 -53.65
C PRO A 298 12.67 -12.64 -55.10
N ILE A 299 11.80 -12.57 -56.11
CA ILE A 299 12.15 -12.75 -57.52
C ILE A 299 13.02 -11.57 -57.97
N THR A 300 14.22 -11.87 -58.47
CA THR A 300 15.19 -10.87 -58.95
C THR A 300 15.29 -10.81 -60.47
N LYS A 301 14.98 -11.92 -61.15
CA LYS A 301 15.01 -12.06 -62.62
C LYS A 301 14.05 -13.15 -63.12
N MET A 302 13.73 -13.09 -64.40
CA MET A 302 12.93 -14.08 -65.13
C MET A 302 13.66 -14.46 -66.43
N ASP A 303 13.59 -15.72 -66.85
CA ASP A 303 14.13 -16.15 -68.14
C ASP A 303 13.25 -15.66 -69.32
N GLU A 304 13.77 -15.71 -70.54
CA GLU A 304 12.97 -15.47 -71.76
C GLU A 304 11.98 -16.62 -72.01
N ARG A 305 10.75 -16.29 -72.43
CA ARG A 305 9.66 -17.23 -72.77
C ARG A 305 9.21 -18.16 -71.63
N VAL A 306 9.34 -17.75 -70.37
CA VAL A 306 8.90 -18.51 -69.17
C VAL A 306 7.44 -18.99 -69.25
N PHE A 307 6.55 -18.19 -69.83
CA PHE A 307 5.11 -18.52 -69.92
C PHE A 307 4.67 -19.10 -71.28
N SER A 308 5.62 -19.36 -72.19
CA SER A 308 5.34 -19.66 -73.61
C SER A 308 4.48 -20.91 -73.86
N ASP A 309 4.40 -21.82 -72.90
CA ASP A 309 3.60 -23.03 -73.00
C ASP A 309 2.19 -22.92 -72.40
N THR A 310 1.80 -21.72 -71.93
CA THR A 310 0.54 -21.44 -71.20
C THR A 310 -0.42 -20.53 -71.98
N GLN A 311 -1.66 -20.38 -71.51
CA GLN A 311 -2.70 -19.48 -72.07
C GLN A 311 -3.13 -18.43 -71.03
N LEU A 312 -2.17 -17.78 -70.38
CA LEU A 312 -2.46 -16.85 -69.28
C LEU A 312 -3.33 -15.68 -69.74
N VAL A 313 -4.29 -15.35 -68.89
CA VAL A 313 -5.20 -14.20 -69.00
C VAL A 313 -4.91 -13.21 -67.87
N ASN A 314 -4.71 -13.72 -66.65
CA ASN A 314 -4.41 -12.96 -65.44
C ASN A 314 -3.03 -13.33 -64.88
N MET A 315 -2.18 -12.32 -64.65
CA MET A 315 -0.83 -12.49 -64.12
C MET A 315 -0.57 -11.52 -62.96
N TYR A 316 -0.32 -12.04 -61.76
CA TYR A 316 0.02 -11.24 -60.58
C TYR A 316 1.46 -11.54 -60.12
N ILE A 317 2.37 -10.59 -60.39
CA ILE A 317 3.80 -10.63 -60.02
C ILE A 317 4.16 -9.27 -59.41
N TYR A 318 3.50 -8.94 -58.30
CA TYR A 318 3.68 -7.69 -57.55
C TYR A 318 4.48 -7.93 -56.25
N ASN A 319 5.05 -6.87 -55.67
CA ASN A 319 5.91 -6.93 -54.48
C ASN A 319 7.06 -7.97 -54.59
N THR A 320 7.86 -7.88 -55.65
CA THR A 320 9.07 -8.69 -55.83
C THR A 320 10.31 -7.81 -55.90
N GLN A 321 11.49 -8.38 -56.18
CA GLN A 321 12.76 -7.66 -56.28
C GLN A 321 13.16 -7.37 -57.74
N LEU A 322 12.20 -7.48 -58.69
CA LEU A 322 12.42 -7.20 -60.10
C LEU A 322 12.80 -5.73 -60.33
N THR A 323 13.91 -5.52 -61.03
CA THR A 323 14.41 -4.21 -61.50
C THR A 323 14.25 -4.03 -63.02
N SER A 324 14.10 -5.14 -63.75
CA SER A 324 13.79 -5.22 -65.18
C SER A 324 12.96 -6.48 -65.43
N THR A 325 12.11 -6.46 -66.46
CA THR A 325 11.34 -7.63 -66.91
C THR A 325 12.19 -8.63 -67.70
N GLY A 326 13.34 -8.22 -68.23
CA GLY A 326 14.08 -9.01 -69.23
C GLY A 326 13.49 -8.90 -70.64
N ASN A 327 13.93 -9.78 -71.55
CA ASN A 327 13.49 -9.83 -72.94
C ASN A 327 12.42 -10.91 -73.12
N ARG A 328 11.27 -10.54 -73.68
CA ARG A 328 10.12 -11.40 -74.01
C ARG A 328 9.81 -12.54 -72.99
N PRO A 329 9.61 -12.21 -71.69
CA PRO A 329 9.31 -13.21 -70.66
C PRO A 329 7.85 -13.68 -70.69
N PHE A 330 6.92 -12.86 -71.18
CA PHE A 330 5.47 -13.03 -71.01
C PHE A 330 4.77 -13.59 -72.26
N VAL A 331 5.53 -13.94 -73.31
CA VAL A 331 5.04 -14.70 -74.48
C VAL A 331 4.18 -15.86 -73.99
N THR A 332 2.97 -15.99 -74.54
CA THR A 332 1.99 -17.05 -74.23
C THR A 332 1.45 -17.63 -75.52
N ARG A 333 0.80 -18.80 -75.45
CA ARG A 333 0.07 -19.37 -76.58
C ARG A 333 -1.09 -18.41 -76.95
N ASN A 334 -0.96 -17.75 -78.11
CA ASN A 334 -1.92 -16.79 -78.67
C ASN A 334 -2.02 -15.43 -77.94
N ASN A 335 -1.00 -15.00 -77.18
CA ASN A 335 -0.94 -13.70 -76.47
C ASN A 335 -2.24 -13.33 -75.73
N THR A 336 -2.71 -14.25 -74.86
CA THR A 336 -4.04 -14.18 -74.22
C THR A 336 -4.14 -13.25 -73.01
N ILE A 337 -3.03 -12.63 -72.60
CA ILE A 337 -2.95 -11.86 -71.35
C ILE A 337 -3.82 -10.60 -71.46
N LYS A 338 -4.79 -10.48 -70.55
CA LYS A 338 -5.69 -9.32 -70.39
C LYS A 338 -5.42 -8.52 -69.13
N LEU A 339 -4.78 -9.11 -68.13
CA LEU A 339 -4.50 -8.47 -66.85
C LEU A 339 -3.09 -8.82 -66.39
N ALA A 340 -2.24 -7.80 -66.20
CA ALA A 340 -0.88 -7.96 -65.71
C ALA A 340 -0.61 -6.99 -64.55
N SER A 341 -0.09 -7.49 -63.43
CA SER A 341 0.12 -6.71 -62.21
C SER A 341 1.56 -6.81 -61.73
N PHE A 342 2.29 -5.70 -61.89
CA PHE A 342 3.71 -5.52 -61.61
C PHE A 342 3.98 -4.39 -60.59
N HIS A 343 2.98 -4.00 -59.80
CA HIS A 343 3.13 -2.98 -58.76
C HIS A 343 4.07 -3.44 -57.62
N GLY A 344 4.60 -2.49 -56.83
CA GLY A 344 5.53 -2.81 -55.73
C GLY A 344 6.89 -3.39 -56.16
N ASN A 345 7.21 -3.39 -57.47
CA ASN A 345 8.52 -3.73 -58.01
C ASN A 345 9.35 -2.46 -58.29
N ASN A 346 10.66 -2.60 -58.51
CA ASN A 346 11.58 -1.49 -58.82
C ASN A 346 11.89 -1.40 -60.33
N ILE A 347 10.88 -1.67 -61.17
CA ILE A 347 11.01 -1.69 -62.64
C ILE A 347 10.98 -0.26 -63.18
N LYS A 348 12.15 0.23 -63.63
CA LYS A 348 12.27 1.60 -64.17
C LYS A 348 11.93 1.70 -65.65
N ILE A 349 12.24 0.66 -66.42
CA ILE A 349 12.09 0.61 -67.88
C ILE A 349 11.60 -0.80 -68.27
N ILE A 350 10.62 -0.86 -69.16
CA ILE A 350 10.16 -2.07 -69.85
C ILE A 350 10.43 -1.88 -71.34
N SER A 351 11.01 -2.88 -72.01
CA SER A 351 11.36 -2.77 -73.43
C SER A 351 10.14 -2.94 -74.34
N ASP A 352 10.14 -2.30 -75.51
CA ASP A 352 9.05 -2.41 -76.50
C ASP A 352 8.76 -3.87 -76.92
N SER A 353 9.73 -4.77 -76.78
CA SER A 353 9.54 -6.21 -77.03
C SER A 353 8.59 -6.90 -76.04
N VAL A 354 8.47 -6.39 -74.81
CA VAL A 354 7.66 -6.98 -73.72
C VAL A 354 6.22 -6.49 -73.77
N TRP A 355 6.00 -5.24 -74.19
CA TRP A 355 4.65 -4.72 -74.46
C TRP A 355 3.97 -5.40 -75.67
N GLN A 356 4.73 -6.17 -76.47
CA GLN A 356 4.21 -7.01 -77.56
C GLN A 356 3.77 -8.41 -77.09
N ASP A 357 4.23 -8.88 -75.93
CA ASP A 357 3.79 -10.16 -75.35
C ASP A 357 2.34 -10.08 -74.81
N LEU A 358 1.88 -8.88 -74.46
CA LEU A 358 0.57 -8.61 -73.90
C LEU A 358 -0.53 -8.58 -74.96
N GLY A 359 -1.69 -9.14 -74.63
CA GLY A 359 -2.86 -9.21 -75.50
C GLY A 359 -3.51 -7.85 -75.79
N PRO A 360 -4.52 -7.81 -76.67
CA PRO A 360 -5.28 -6.60 -76.97
C PRO A 360 -6.13 -6.18 -75.76
N GLN A 361 -6.23 -4.86 -75.51
CA GLN A 361 -6.97 -4.32 -74.36
C GLN A 361 -6.50 -4.88 -73.00
N CYS A 362 -5.20 -5.17 -72.87
CA CYS A 362 -4.64 -5.63 -71.62
C CYS A 362 -4.51 -4.46 -70.61
N LYS A 363 -5.07 -4.64 -69.42
CA LYS A 363 -4.89 -3.75 -68.28
C LYS A 363 -3.62 -4.10 -67.51
N VAL A 364 -2.78 -3.10 -67.24
CA VAL A 364 -1.47 -3.22 -66.61
C VAL A 364 -1.39 -2.32 -65.38
N TYR A 365 -1.26 -2.92 -64.19
CA TYR A 365 -0.98 -2.20 -62.95
C TYR A 365 0.53 -2.18 -62.69
N ILE A 366 1.16 -1.00 -62.60
CA ILE A 366 2.60 -0.88 -62.37
C ILE A 366 2.93 0.27 -61.40
N GLY A 367 4.06 0.16 -60.70
CA GLY A 367 4.51 1.20 -59.77
C GLY A 367 4.84 2.52 -60.48
N THR A 368 4.71 3.63 -59.75
CA THR A 368 5.12 4.99 -60.16
C THR A 368 6.63 5.15 -60.44
N THR A 369 7.40 4.07 -60.33
CA THR A 369 8.83 3.97 -60.69
C THR A 369 9.09 3.84 -62.20
N LEU A 370 8.06 3.55 -63.02
CA LEU A 370 8.18 3.45 -64.48
C LEU A 370 8.48 4.82 -65.10
N GLN A 371 9.59 4.93 -65.84
CA GLN A 371 10.08 6.18 -66.43
C GLN A 371 9.62 6.41 -67.88
N ARG A 372 9.05 5.39 -68.55
CA ARG A 372 8.63 5.48 -69.96
C ARG A 372 7.49 4.49 -70.27
N ALA A 373 6.44 4.99 -70.90
CA ALA A 373 5.32 4.22 -71.46
C ALA A 373 5.67 3.59 -72.83
N PRO A 374 4.94 2.56 -73.31
CA PRO A 374 5.16 1.99 -74.64
C PRO A 374 4.94 3.00 -75.77
N ASN A 375 5.81 2.97 -76.79
CA ASN A 375 5.76 3.94 -77.89
C ASN A 375 4.66 3.65 -78.94
N ALA A 376 4.09 2.44 -78.96
CA ALA A 376 3.32 1.92 -80.10
C ALA A 376 2.13 1.00 -79.74
N ARG A 377 1.53 1.17 -78.55
CA ARG A 377 0.35 0.40 -78.08
C ARG A 377 -0.63 1.33 -77.36
N SER A 378 -1.58 1.91 -78.09
CA SER A 378 -2.62 2.81 -77.52
C SER A 378 -3.86 2.06 -77.02
N ASP A 379 -3.90 0.73 -77.15
CA ASP A 379 -4.99 -0.12 -76.68
C ASP A 379 -4.76 -0.64 -75.24
N LEU A 380 -3.59 -0.42 -74.65
CA LEU A 380 -3.25 -0.86 -73.30
C LEU A 380 -3.72 0.16 -72.25
N GLU A 381 -4.38 -0.33 -71.20
CA GLU A 381 -4.81 0.48 -70.06
C GLU A 381 -3.74 0.38 -68.95
N ILE A 382 -2.93 1.41 -68.77
CA ILE A 382 -1.76 1.38 -67.85
C ILE A 382 -2.02 2.25 -66.62
N ASP A 383 -2.33 1.61 -65.50
CA ASP A 383 -2.56 2.25 -64.20
C ASP A 383 -1.24 2.38 -63.43
N LEU A 384 -0.76 3.61 -63.24
CA LEU A 384 0.34 3.93 -62.34
C LEU A 384 -0.15 3.97 -60.89
N VAL A 385 0.27 3.01 -60.07
CA VAL A 385 -0.21 2.84 -58.69
C VAL A 385 0.88 3.07 -57.64
N GLY A 386 0.50 3.74 -56.55
CA GLY A 386 1.39 4.11 -55.45
C GLY A 386 1.55 3.04 -54.36
N SER A 387 2.36 3.36 -53.34
CA SER A 387 2.52 2.56 -52.13
C SER A 387 1.18 2.38 -51.40
N GLY A 388 0.84 1.14 -51.04
CA GLY A 388 -0.41 0.81 -50.35
C GLY A 388 -1.58 0.47 -51.27
N PHE A 389 -1.40 0.53 -52.60
CA PHE A 389 -2.33 -0.06 -53.56
C PHE A 389 -2.50 -1.57 -53.30
N VAL A 390 -3.74 -2.04 -53.48
CA VAL A 390 -4.19 -3.39 -53.16
C VAL A 390 -5.20 -3.77 -54.23
N GLN A 391 -4.89 -4.81 -55.00
CA GLN A 391 -5.73 -5.29 -56.08
C GLN A 391 -6.68 -6.37 -55.56
N SER A 392 -7.99 -6.19 -55.78
CA SER A 392 -8.98 -7.23 -55.56
C SER A 392 -8.90 -8.31 -56.64
N ILE A 393 -9.10 -9.57 -56.24
CA ILE A 393 -9.20 -10.72 -57.14
C ILE A 393 -10.48 -11.52 -56.85
N ASN A 394 -11.13 -12.00 -57.91
CA ASN A 394 -12.40 -12.72 -57.85
C ASN A 394 -12.15 -14.24 -57.90
N VAL A 395 -12.59 -14.96 -56.87
CA VAL A 395 -12.24 -16.37 -56.65
C VAL A 395 -13.44 -17.20 -56.16
N THR A 396 -13.32 -18.54 -56.18
CA THR A 396 -14.36 -19.42 -55.61
C THR A 396 -14.34 -19.40 -54.08
N HIS A 397 -15.43 -19.81 -53.43
CA HIS A 397 -15.52 -19.95 -51.97
C HIS A 397 -14.32 -20.71 -51.37
N GLU A 398 -13.96 -21.90 -51.87
CA GLU A 398 -12.82 -22.65 -51.32
C GLU A 398 -11.47 -21.94 -51.53
N THR A 399 -11.33 -21.18 -52.63
CA THR A 399 -10.12 -20.39 -52.90
C THR A 399 -10.06 -19.16 -52.00
N GLY A 400 -11.20 -18.52 -51.72
CA GLY A 400 -11.30 -17.40 -50.78
C GLY A 400 -10.96 -17.80 -49.34
N GLN A 401 -11.41 -18.98 -48.91
CA GLN A 401 -11.03 -19.56 -47.61
C GLN A 401 -9.57 -20.02 -47.53
N ALA A 402 -8.94 -20.33 -48.67
CA ALA A 402 -7.51 -20.58 -48.74
C ALA A 402 -6.73 -19.25 -48.64
N LEU A 403 -7.04 -18.28 -49.50
CA LEU A 403 -6.39 -16.97 -49.56
C LEU A 403 -6.55 -16.15 -48.26
N SER A 404 -7.65 -16.33 -47.53
CA SER A 404 -7.82 -15.69 -46.22
C SER A 404 -6.74 -16.13 -45.20
N SER A 405 -6.30 -17.38 -45.28
CA SER A 405 -5.15 -17.90 -44.52
C SER A 405 -3.79 -17.51 -45.12
N ALA A 406 -3.77 -16.90 -46.32
CA ALA A 406 -2.59 -16.43 -47.05
C ALA A 406 -2.45 -14.90 -47.09
N GLY A 407 -3.18 -14.16 -46.23
CA GLY A 407 -2.97 -12.73 -46.01
C GLY A 407 -3.95 -11.81 -46.75
N PHE A 408 -5.11 -12.32 -47.12
CA PHE A 408 -6.16 -11.57 -47.80
C PHE A 408 -7.37 -11.37 -46.89
N SER A 409 -7.98 -10.18 -46.93
CA SER A 409 -9.37 -10.00 -46.52
C SER A 409 -10.24 -10.43 -47.68
N CYS A 410 -11.01 -11.50 -47.50
CA CYS A 410 -11.91 -12.03 -48.52
C CYS A 410 -13.36 -11.84 -48.08
N LEU A 411 -14.12 -11.15 -48.93
CA LEU A 411 -15.54 -10.88 -48.74
C LEU A 411 -16.37 -11.77 -49.64
N GLU A 412 -17.40 -12.41 -49.09
CA GLU A 412 -18.38 -13.20 -49.84
C GLU A 412 -19.41 -12.27 -50.49
N LEU A 413 -19.57 -12.34 -51.81
CA LEU A 413 -20.62 -11.60 -52.54
C LEU A 413 -21.79 -12.52 -52.93
N SER A 414 -21.54 -13.82 -53.09
CA SER A 414 -22.56 -14.87 -53.27
C SER A 414 -21.96 -16.25 -53.02
N ASP A 415 -22.81 -17.28 -52.91
CA ASP A 415 -22.46 -18.70 -52.71
C ASP A 415 -21.36 -19.26 -53.63
N ALA A 416 -21.06 -18.59 -54.75
CA ALA A 416 -20.05 -18.98 -55.73
C ALA A 416 -18.91 -17.97 -55.94
N LEU A 417 -19.02 -16.73 -55.44
CA LEU A 417 -18.11 -15.62 -55.77
C LEU A 417 -17.62 -14.88 -54.53
N TRP A 418 -16.32 -14.97 -54.29
CA TRP A 418 -15.60 -14.30 -53.22
C TRP A 418 -14.62 -13.27 -53.81
N VAL A 419 -14.50 -12.11 -53.16
CA VAL A 419 -13.57 -11.04 -53.56
C VAL A 419 -12.48 -10.92 -52.50
N CYS A 420 -11.26 -11.30 -52.86
CA CYS A 420 -10.09 -11.26 -51.98
C CYS A 420 -9.22 -10.04 -52.26
N THR A 421 -8.82 -9.35 -51.19
CA THR A 421 -7.92 -8.19 -51.21
C THR A 421 -6.72 -8.46 -50.28
N PRO A 422 -5.46 -8.39 -50.75
CA PRO A 422 -4.31 -8.56 -49.86
C PRO A 422 -4.28 -7.47 -48.79
N CYS A 423 -3.97 -7.81 -47.54
CA CYS A 423 -3.97 -6.83 -46.44
C CYS A 423 -3.09 -5.61 -46.76
N HIS A 424 -3.62 -4.41 -46.56
CA HIS A 424 -2.91 -3.14 -46.80
C HIS A 424 -1.72 -2.93 -45.85
N GLN A 425 -0.85 -1.96 -46.17
CA GLN A 425 0.19 -1.51 -45.25
C GLN A 425 -0.44 -0.99 -43.95
N GLY A 426 0.21 -1.26 -42.82
CA GLY A 426 -0.32 -1.11 -41.47
C GLY A 426 -1.15 -2.30 -40.98
N PHE A 427 -1.43 -3.30 -41.83
CA PHE A 427 -2.22 -4.48 -41.47
C PHE A 427 -1.53 -5.81 -41.81
N TYR A 428 -1.93 -6.87 -41.12
CA TYR A 428 -1.51 -8.25 -41.38
C TYR A 428 -2.68 -9.22 -41.30
N GLY A 429 -2.65 -10.31 -42.06
CA GLY A 429 -3.68 -11.36 -42.03
C GLY A 429 -3.66 -12.14 -40.73
N GLY A 430 -4.77 -12.10 -40.00
CA GLY A 430 -4.97 -12.85 -38.75
C GLY A 430 -5.91 -14.05 -38.93
N PRO A 431 -5.96 -14.97 -37.94
CA PRO A 431 -7.01 -15.99 -37.91
C PRO A 431 -8.38 -15.32 -37.82
N LEU A 432 -9.38 -15.93 -38.49
CA LEU A 432 -10.74 -15.40 -38.75
C LEU A 432 -10.84 -14.37 -39.90
N ASN A 433 -10.28 -14.72 -41.08
CA ASN A 433 -10.53 -14.07 -42.38
C ASN A 433 -10.35 -12.54 -42.48
N SER A 434 -9.60 -11.93 -41.56
CA SER A 434 -9.57 -10.47 -41.38
C SER A 434 -8.15 -9.93 -41.26
N CYS A 435 -7.93 -8.77 -41.88
CA CYS A 435 -6.71 -7.99 -41.74
C CYS A 435 -6.74 -7.23 -40.40
N ARG A 436 -5.76 -7.49 -39.54
CA ARG A 436 -5.60 -6.87 -38.22
C ARG A 436 -4.61 -5.72 -38.31
N PRO A 437 -4.88 -4.55 -37.71
CA PRO A 437 -3.92 -3.44 -37.68
C PRO A 437 -2.71 -3.78 -36.82
N CYS A 438 -1.56 -3.19 -37.12
CA CYS A 438 -0.44 -3.11 -36.18
C CYS A 438 -0.78 -2.12 -35.07
N PRO A 439 -0.68 -2.53 -33.78
CA PRO A 439 -1.12 -1.71 -32.66
C PRO A 439 -0.18 -0.50 -32.43
N PRO A 440 -0.67 0.58 -31.81
CA PRO A 440 0.11 1.78 -31.58
C PRO A 440 1.25 1.53 -30.57
N GLY A 441 2.25 2.39 -30.56
CA GLY A 441 3.52 2.14 -29.91
C GLY A 441 4.57 1.64 -30.89
N GLY A 442 5.43 0.71 -30.49
CA GLY A 442 6.64 0.35 -31.25
C GLY A 442 6.46 -0.46 -32.54
N PHE A 443 5.33 -0.40 -33.26
CA PHE A 443 5.00 -1.36 -34.34
C PHE A 443 4.47 -0.73 -35.63
N PHE A 444 4.88 -1.25 -36.78
CA PHE A 444 4.38 -0.89 -38.12
C PHE A 444 4.38 -2.10 -39.08
N GLN A 445 3.77 -2.01 -40.26
CA GLN A 445 3.90 -3.02 -41.33
C GLN A 445 3.93 -2.39 -42.72
N ASN A 446 5.04 -2.56 -43.44
CA ASN A 446 5.30 -1.92 -44.74
C ASN A 446 5.10 -2.81 -45.97
N ARG A 447 4.76 -4.08 -45.79
CA ARG A 447 4.45 -5.03 -46.88
C ARG A 447 2.96 -5.36 -46.88
N THR A 448 2.35 -5.45 -48.05
CA THR A 448 0.98 -5.95 -48.17
C THR A 448 0.93 -7.50 -48.14
N GLY A 449 -0.23 -8.05 -47.81
CA GLY A 449 -0.48 -9.51 -47.82
C GLY A 449 0.34 -10.34 -46.83
N GLN A 450 0.85 -9.74 -45.74
CA GLN A 450 1.63 -10.47 -44.74
C GLN A 450 0.76 -11.34 -43.83
N VAL A 451 1.29 -12.48 -43.36
CA VAL A 451 0.57 -13.52 -42.60
C VAL A 451 1.29 -13.85 -41.32
N VAL A 452 0.57 -14.13 -40.23
CA VAL A 452 1.18 -14.71 -39.02
C VAL A 452 1.39 -16.22 -39.16
N ARG A 453 2.62 -16.69 -38.99
CA ARG A 453 2.97 -18.14 -39.08
C ARG A 453 2.58 -18.99 -37.85
N ARG A 454 2.00 -18.40 -36.82
CA ARG A 454 1.51 -19.08 -35.59
C ARG A 454 0.27 -18.38 -35.07
N ARG A 455 -0.69 -19.14 -34.53
CA ARG A 455 -1.90 -18.61 -33.90
C ARG A 455 -1.55 -17.90 -32.58
N GLY A 456 -1.47 -16.57 -32.60
CA GLY A 456 -1.20 -15.73 -31.43
C GLY A 456 -0.01 -14.76 -31.58
N ASP A 457 0.89 -15.02 -32.53
CA ASP A 457 1.98 -14.09 -32.86
C ASP A 457 1.44 -12.83 -33.59
N MET A 458 2.28 -11.81 -33.73
CA MET A 458 1.98 -10.57 -34.45
C MET A 458 3.02 -10.36 -35.57
N ASN A 459 2.58 -10.21 -36.82
CA ASN A 459 3.49 -9.95 -37.95
C ASN A 459 3.57 -8.45 -38.27
N CYS A 460 4.12 -7.69 -37.30
CA CYS A 460 4.46 -6.28 -37.44
C CYS A 460 5.97 -6.13 -37.23
N HIS A 461 6.59 -5.23 -37.99
CA HIS A 461 7.96 -4.81 -37.76
C HIS A 461 8.03 -3.85 -36.57
N PHE A 462 9.12 -3.91 -35.82
CA PHE A 462 9.36 -2.99 -34.72
C PHE A 462 9.96 -1.67 -35.23
N CYS A 463 9.56 -0.55 -34.63
CA CYS A 463 10.26 0.73 -34.79
C CYS A 463 11.71 0.65 -34.29
N ASN A 464 12.55 1.59 -34.73
CA ASN A 464 13.91 1.74 -34.22
C ASN A 464 13.91 2.14 -32.74
N ASN A 465 14.99 1.84 -32.01
CA ASN A 465 15.17 2.33 -30.64
C ASN A 465 15.04 3.86 -30.62
N GLY A 466 14.34 4.40 -29.62
CA GLY A 466 14.05 5.82 -29.55
C GLY A 466 12.93 6.31 -30.49
N THR A 467 12.16 5.41 -31.13
CA THR A 467 11.00 5.77 -31.97
C THR A 467 9.75 4.88 -31.76
N TYR A 468 8.56 5.41 -32.04
CA TYR A 468 7.26 4.74 -31.90
C TYR A 468 6.17 5.36 -32.81
N VAL A 469 5.13 4.60 -33.14
CA VAL A 469 3.92 5.08 -33.85
C VAL A 469 2.92 5.63 -32.82
N THR A 470 2.33 6.79 -33.09
CA THR A 470 1.38 7.45 -32.17
C THR A 470 -0.03 6.87 -32.31
N LEU A 471 -0.98 7.35 -31.50
CA LEU A 471 -2.40 7.05 -31.68
C LEU A 471 -2.98 7.68 -32.96
N GLU A 472 -2.39 8.77 -33.45
CA GLU A 472 -2.82 9.50 -34.65
C GLU A 472 -2.24 8.91 -35.95
N THR A 473 -0.98 8.47 -35.92
CA THR A 473 -0.32 7.81 -37.07
C THR A 473 -0.59 6.31 -37.14
N HIS A 474 -1.43 5.76 -36.25
CA HIS A 474 -1.84 4.37 -36.23
C HIS A 474 -2.92 4.04 -37.29
N PRO A 475 -2.84 2.88 -37.97
CA PRO A 475 -1.77 1.88 -37.87
C PRO A 475 -0.56 2.24 -38.74
N GLY A 476 0.65 2.10 -38.18
CA GLY A 476 1.89 2.47 -38.83
C GLY A 476 2.13 1.67 -40.12
N ARG A 477 2.22 2.36 -41.25
CA ARG A 477 2.37 1.80 -42.59
C ARG A 477 3.83 1.65 -43.01
N ASN A 478 4.74 2.42 -42.42
CA ASN A 478 6.15 2.39 -42.73
C ASN A 478 7.02 2.93 -41.57
N ILE A 479 8.35 2.77 -41.68
CA ILE A 479 9.30 3.20 -40.65
C ILE A 479 9.29 4.72 -40.40
N GLY A 480 8.87 5.53 -41.40
CA GLY A 480 8.69 6.98 -41.25
C GLY A 480 7.48 7.39 -40.41
N ASP A 481 6.55 6.46 -40.13
CA ASP A 481 5.41 6.71 -39.22
C ASP A 481 5.82 6.54 -37.74
N CYS A 482 7.03 6.01 -37.49
CA CYS A 482 7.65 5.93 -36.16
C CYS A 482 8.30 7.29 -35.82
N VAL A 483 7.62 8.11 -35.02
CA VAL A 483 8.15 9.40 -34.51
C VAL A 483 9.11 9.18 -33.34
N VAL A 484 9.92 10.20 -33.00
CA VAL A 484 10.87 10.15 -31.89
C VAL A 484 10.14 10.06 -30.54
N CYS A 485 10.67 9.28 -29.59
CA CYS A 485 10.08 9.15 -28.26
C CYS A 485 9.98 10.51 -27.51
N PRO A 486 8.94 10.72 -26.68
CA PRO A 486 8.70 11.99 -25.99
C PRO A 486 9.72 12.27 -24.86
N SER A 487 9.63 13.45 -24.21
CA SER A 487 10.58 13.81 -23.14
C SER A 487 10.50 12.87 -21.93
N GLY A 488 11.62 12.72 -21.21
CA GLY A 488 11.74 11.83 -20.04
C GLY A 488 11.72 10.32 -20.34
N THR A 489 11.71 9.91 -21.60
CA THR A 489 11.76 8.48 -22.01
C THR A 489 13.17 8.00 -22.34
N ASP A 490 13.44 6.71 -22.16
CA ASP A 490 14.71 6.08 -22.53
C ASP A 490 14.78 5.83 -24.04
N LYS A 491 15.45 6.76 -24.74
CA LYS A 491 15.65 6.74 -26.19
C LYS A 491 16.61 5.64 -26.67
N ASN A 492 17.30 4.93 -25.78
CA ASN A 492 18.16 3.81 -26.15
C ASN A 492 17.39 2.48 -26.23
N ARG A 493 16.13 2.44 -25.77
CA ARG A 493 15.28 1.24 -25.81
C ARG A 493 14.30 1.24 -26.98
N GLN A 494 13.89 0.03 -27.35
CA GLN A 494 12.84 -0.20 -28.34
C GLN A 494 11.46 0.01 -27.69
N ALA A 495 10.58 0.72 -28.39
CA ALA A 495 9.19 0.90 -27.96
C ALA A 495 8.39 -0.41 -28.07
N GLY A 496 7.29 -0.51 -27.32
CA GLY A 496 6.34 -1.61 -27.40
C GLY A 496 4.90 -1.11 -27.26
N PHE A 497 3.99 -1.95 -26.75
CA PHE A 497 2.57 -1.63 -26.52
C PHE A 497 2.29 -0.50 -25.50
N ARG A 498 3.34 0.14 -24.96
CA ARG A 498 3.32 1.19 -23.92
C ARG A 498 4.14 2.42 -24.34
N ALA A 499 4.25 2.65 -25.65
CA ALA A 499 5.25 3.50 -26.28
C ALA A 499 6.68 3.15 -25.79
N CYS A 500 7.50 4.17 -25.59
CA CYS A 500 8.84 4.08 -25.05
C CYS A 500 8.79 4.11 -23.51
N PRO A 501 9.64 3.35 -22.79
CA PRO A 501 9.66 3.36 -21.33
C PRO A 501 10.22 4.68 -20.78
N CYS A 502 9.82 5.05 -19.55
CA CYS A 502 10.41 6.20 -18.87
C CYS A 502 11.88 5.93 -18.47
N VAL A 503 12.65 7.01 -18.28
CA VAL A 503 13.95 6.96 -17.59
C VAL A 503 13.75 6.52 -16.13
N SER A 504 14.79 5.96 -15.49
CA SER A 504 14.73 5.55 -14.09
C SER A 504 14.33 6.71 -13.17
N ASN A 505 13.37 6.46 -12.27
CA ASN A 505 12.74 7.45 -11.38
C ASN A 505 12.05 8.63 -12.11
N TYR A 506 11.35 8.34 -13.21
CA TYR A 506 10.40 9.24 -13.87
C TYR A 506 9.00 8.60 -13.92
N TYR A 507 7.94 9.42 -13.87
CA TYR A 507 6.54 8.99 -13.95
C TYR A 507 5.82 9.67 -15.13
N ARG A 508 4.68 9.13 -15.57
CA ARG A 508 3.87 9.74 -16.66
C ARG A 508 2.39 9.78 -16.34
N ARG A 509 1.67 10.65 -17.04
CA ARG A 509 0.19 10.79 -16.99
C ARG A 509 -0.51 10.35 -18.27
N ASP A 510 0.23 9.87 -19.27
CA ASP A 510 -0.29 9.34 -20.52
C ASP A 510 0.52 8.11 -20.96
N ARG A 511 -0.14 7.06 -21.48
CA ARG A 511 0.48 5.79 -21.93
C ARG A 511 1.43 5.95 -23.13
N PHE A 512 1.28 7.03 -23.90
CA PHE A 512 2.02 7.34 -25.13
C PHE A 512 2.72 8.72 -25.10
N GLY A 513 2.53 9.51 -24.04
CA GLY A 513 3.10 10.85 -23.85
C GLY A 513 4.41 10.91 -23.04
N GLU A 514 4.70 12.09 -22.49
CA GLU A 514 5.96 12.41 -21.78
C GLU A 514 6.03 11.85 -20.36
N CYS A 515 7.26 11.65 -19.89
CA CYS A 515 7.55 11.35 -18.49
C CYS A 515 8.20 12.56 -17.78
N PHE A 516 7.81 12.77 -16.53
CA PHE A 516 8.25 13.84 -15.64
C PHE A 516 9.16 13.25 -14.53
N PRO A 517 10.15 14.00 -14.01
CA PRO A 517 11.00 13.52 -12.92
C PRO A 517 10.17 13.24 -11.66
N CYS A 518 10.56 12.24 -10.88
CA CYS A 518 9.90 11.97 -9.60
C CYS A 518 10.15 13.11 -8.59
N PRO A 519 9.14 13.50 -7.79
CA PRO A 519 9.38 14.32 -6.60
C PRO A 519 10.37 13.66 -5.64
N LEU A 520 11.16 14.48 -4.92
CA LEU A 520 12.24 13.98 -4.05
C LEU A 520 11.74 13.48 -2.68
N GLU A 521 10.55 13.88 -2.26
CA GLU A 521 10.00 13.61 -0.93
C GLU A 521 8.89 12.56 -0.99
N GLY A 522 9.04 11.48 -0.22
CA GLY A 522 8.00 10.49 0.06
C GLY A 522 7.41 9.68 -1.11
N ILE A 523 7.90 9.85 -2.34
CA ILE A 523 7.37 9.20 -3.54
C ILE A 523 8.47 8.34 -4.21
N ASN A 524 8.05 7.23 -4.81
CA ASN A 524 8.85 6.40 -5.70
C ASN A 524 8.15 6.30 -7.06
N CYS A 525 8.93 6.45 -8.15
CA CYS A 525 8.40 6.43 -9.52
C CYS A 525 8.91 5.25 -10.37
N SER A 526 9.50 4.23 -9.76
CA SER A 526 10.08 3.06 -10.45
C SER A 526 9.09 2.25 -11.33
N GLY A 527 7.77 2.46 -11.17
CA GLY A 527 6.72 1.84 -11.98
C GLY A 527 6.27 2.61 -13.23
N GLU A 528 6.86 3.77 -13.55
CA GLU A 528 6.35 4.79 -14.49
C GLU A 528 5.11 5.57 -13.96
N TYR A 529 4.72 5.35 -12.70
CA TYR A 529 3.67 6.05 -11.97
C TYR A 529 4.14 6.37 -10.53
N GLN A 530 3.56 7.38 -9.89
CA GLN A 530 3.88 7.74 -8.50
C GLN A 530 3.21 6.77 -7.53
N HIS A 531 3.98 6.24 -6.58
CA HIS A 531 3.49 5.52 -5.41
C HIS A 531 4.20 5.97 -4.13
N LEU A 532 3.48 5.92 -3.02
CA LEU A 532 3.87 6.46 -1.71
C LEU A 532 4.86 5.55 -0.99
N LEU A 533 5.92 6.13 -0.41
CA LEU A 533 6.91 5.43 0.42
C LEU A 533 6.42 5.30 1.89
N PRO A 534 6.84 4.25 2.63
CA PRO A 534 6.56 4.16 4.08
C PRO A 534 7.11 5.36 4.85
N GLY A 535 6.41 5.73 5.93
CA GLY A 535 6.67 6.94 6.71
C GLY A 535 5.96 8.20 6.21
N PHE A 536 5.29 8.11 5.06
CA PHE A 536 4.55 9.21 4.44
C PHE A 536 3.06 8.88 4.26
N TRP A 537 2.23 9.91 4.22
CA TRP A 537 0.79 9.87 4.04
C TRP A 537 0.36 10.76 2.88
N TRP A 538 -0.70 10.34 2.21
CA TRP A 538 -1.56 11.16 1.38
C TRP A 538 -3.00 10.66 1.53
N THR A 539 -3.98 11.39 1.01
CA THR A 539 -5.32 10.84 0.78
C THR A 539 -5.80 11.21 -0.63
N TRP A 540 -7.06 10.93 -0.94
CA TRP A 540 -7.75 11.37 -2.16
C TRP A 540 -9.09 12.06 -1.83
N ASP A 541 -9.40 12.21 -0.54
CA ASP A 541 -10.70 12.58 0.02
C ASP A 541 -10.93 14.09 0.06
N TRP A 542 -10.87 14.72 -1.12
CA TRP A 542 -11.11 16.16 -1.31
C TRP A 542 -11.69 16.50 -2.68
N SER A 543 -11.73 15.55 -3.63
CA SER A 543 -12.38 15.72 -4.93
C SER A 543 -13.65 14.90 -4.98
N SER A 544 -14.80 15.54 -5.17
CA SER A 544 -16.12 14.91 -5.35
C SER A 544 -16.30 14.16 -6.69
N VAL A 545 -15.20 13.94 -7.42
CA VAL A 545 -15.11 13.27 -8.72
C VAL A 545 -14.22 12.04 -8.55
N ASP A 546 -14.38 11.02 -9.41
CA ASP A 546 -13.66 9.72 -9.45
C ASP A 546 -12.13 9.79 -9.62
N ASN A 547 -11.43 10.76 -9.05
CA ASN A 547 -10.01 11.04 -9.27
C ASN A 547 -9.12 9.83 -8.90
N TYR A 548 -9.29 9.26 -7.70
CA TYR A 548 -8.64 8.03 -7.27
C TYR A 548 -8.94 6.84 -8.20
N HIS A 549 -10.21 6.63 -8.54
CA HIS A 549 -10.63 5.52 -9.40
C HIS A 549 -10.11 5.67 -10.84
N SER A 550 -9.99 6.91 -11.34
CA SER A 550 -9.39 7.25 -12.63
C SER A 550 -7.89 6.97 -12.63
N TYR A 551 -7.15 7.50 -11.64
CA TYR A 551 -5.71 7.23 -11.51
C TYR A 551 -5.42 5.74 -11.34
N LYS A 552 -6.19 5.02 -10.51
CA LYS A 552 -6.01 3.58 -10.30
C LYS A 552 -6.26 2.75 -11.56
N LYS A 553 -7.28 3.09 -12.36
CA LYS A 553 -7.51 2.48 -13.68
C LYS A 553 -6.34 2.76 -14.64
N PHE A 554 -5.84 4.00 -14.67
CA PHE A 554 -4.69 4.40 -15.48
C PHE A 554 -3.39 3.68 -15.06
N VAL A 555 -3.11 3.53 -13.77
CA VAL A 555 -1.97 2.73 -13.26
C VAL A 555 -2.09 1.27 -13.66
N GLN A 556 -3.27 0.66 -13.47
CA GLN A 556 -3.54 -0.71 -13.94
C GLN A 556 -3.35 -0.85 -15.45
N ASN A 557 -3.77 0.15 -16.23
CA ASN A 557 -3.57 0.23 -17.67
C ASN A 557 -2.07 0.23 -18.02
N ILE A 558 -1.27 1.12 -17.44
CA ILE A 558 0.19 1.20 -17.65
C ILE A 558 0.90 -0.12 -17.37
N LEU A 559 0.43 -0.95 -16.46
CA LEU A 559 1.07 -2.25 -16.20
C LEU A 559 0.83 -3.31 -17.30
N VAL A 560 -0.15 -3.11 -18.20
CA VAL A 560 -0.49 -4.03 -19.30
C VAL A 560 0.56 -3.98 -20.44
N ARG A 561 1.21 -5.11 -20.71
CA ARG A 561 2.36 -5.23 -21.66
C ARG A 561 2.04 -5.85 -23.03
N ASN A 562 0.77 -5.98 -23.39
CA ASN A 562 0.27 -6.49 -24.68
C ASN A 562 -0.77 -5.49 -25.26
N ASP A 563 -1.47 -5.83 -26.35
CA ASP A 563 -2.53 -5.00 -26.95
C ASP A 563 -3.90 -5.10 -26.24
N SER A 564 -4.03 -5.87 -25.15
CA SER A 564 -5.28 -5.98 -24.38
C SER A 564 -5.38 -4.94 -23.25
N TYR A 565 -4.88 -3.72 -23.49
CA TYR A 565 -5.07 -2.58 -22.59
C TYR A 565 -6.40 -1.88 -22.90
N ASP A 566 -7.00 -1.23 -21.90
CA ASP A 566 -8.23 -0.46 -22.10
C ASP A 566 -7.93 0.82 -22.88
N ARG A 567 -8.72 1.10 -23.91
CA ARG A 567 -8.54 2.27 -24.79
C ARG A 567 -9.22 3.54 -24.24
N ASN A 568 -9.99 3.42 -23.15
CA ASN A 568 -10.66 4.54 -22.49
C ASN A 568 -9.83 5.18 -21.36
N THR A 569 -8.81 4.49 -20.83
CA THR A 569 -8.03 4.91 -19.65
C THR A 569 -6.55 5.15 -19.96
N LEU A 570 -6.29 5.74 -21.14
CA LEU A 570 -4.93 5.99 -21.67
C LEU A 570 -4.21 7.18 -21.05
N SER A 571 -4.95 8.16 -20.51
CA SER A 571 -4.41 9.35 -19.86
C SER A 571 -5.15 9.65 -18.54
N PHE A 572 -4.44 10.27 -17.61
CA PHE A 572 -4.97 10.77 -16.35
C PHE A 572 -4.90 12.30 -16.33
N GLN A 573 -6.08 12.94 -16.32
CA GLN A 573 -6.24 14.40 -16.39
C GLN A 573 -6.46 15.06 -15.01
N GLY A 574 -6.42 14.28 -13.93
CA GLY A 574 -6.67 14.76 -12.57
C GLY A 574 -5.44 15.40 -11.91
N ALA A 575 -5.67 15.96 -10.72
CA ALA A 575 -4.61 16.39 -9.82
C ALA A 575 -4.13 15.20 -8.96
N LEU A 576 -2.82 15.13 -8.71
CA LEU A 576 -2.23 14.14 -7.81
C LEU A 576 -2.21 14.63 -6.35
N PRO A 577 -2.17 13.71 -5.37
CA PRO A 577 -2.03 14.05 -3.95
C PRO A 577 -0.70 14.72 -3.63
N LYS A 578 -0.73 15.76 -2.80
CA LYS A 578 0.46 16.26 -2.11
C LYS A 578 0.81 15.31 -0.97
N VAL A 579 2.10 14.97 -0.86
CA VAL A 579 2.61 14.05 0.16
C VAL A 579 2.99 14.81 1.42
N GLN A 580 2.75 14.18 2.57
CA GLN A 580 3.03 14.71 3.90
C GLN A 580 3.77 13.63 4.71
N ALA A 581 4.76 14.00 5.51
CA ALA A 581 5.46 13.06 6.39
C ALA A 581 4.58 12.73 7.61
N CYS A 582 4.51 11.47 8.03
CA CYS A 582 3.68 11.08 9.16
C CYS A 582 4.36 11.44 10.49
N PRO A 583 3.63 11.94 11.52
CA PRO A 583 4.23 12.23 12.83
C PRO A 583 4.90 10.99 13.43
N ARG A 584 4.28 9.83 13.19
CA ARG A 584 4.84 8.51 13.49
C ARG A 584 5.24 7.84 12.19
N ASN A 585 6.54 7.72 11.93
CA ASN A 585 7.08 6.95 10.79
C ASN A 585 6.49 5.52 10.70
N GLU A 586 6.18 4.91 11.84
CA GLU A 586 5.57 3.58 11.91
C GLU A 586 4.04 3.54 11.72
N SER A 587 3.28 4.62 11.89
CA SER A 587 1.83 4.58 11.64
C SER A 587 1.48 4.46 10.14
N CYS A 588 2.46 4.73 9.27
CA CYS A 588 2.34 4.76 7.81
C CYS A 588 3.21 3.69 7.14
N GLN A 589 2.86 2.42 7.30
CA GLN A 589 3.63 1.29 6.73
C GLN A 589 3.37 1.01 5.25
N ASN A 590 2.27 1.53 4.69
CA ASN A 590 1.99 1.60 3.26
C ASN A 590 2.02 0.21 2.57
N LEU A 591 1.35 -0.75 3.22
CA LEU A 591 1.30 -2.20 2.95
C LEU A 591 0.59 -2.59 1.62
N GLY A 592 0.38 -1.67 0.69
CA GLY A 592 -0.46 -1.83 -0.50
C GLY A 592 0.28 -1.66 -1.82
N ASP A 593 -0.46 -1.24 -2.85
CA ASP A 593 0.09 -0.83 -4.16
C ASP A 593 0.77 0.55 -4.15
N GLY A 594 0.79 1.20 -2.98
CA GLY A 594 1.26 2.57 -2.75
C GLY A 594 0.45 3.65 -3.48
N VAL A 595 -0.68 3.29 -4.12
CA VAL A 595 -1.60 4.24 -4.76
C VAL A 595 -2.67 4.70 -3.77
N ASN A 596 -3.22 3.77 -2.99
CA ASN A 596 -4.05 4.11 -1.83
C ASN A 596 -3.25 4.05 -0.52
N MET A 597 -3.57 4.95 0.40
CA MET A 597 -2.96 4.99 1.72
C MET A 597 -3.66 4.02 2.69
N THR A 598 -2.89 3.34 3.54
CA THR A 598 -3.40 2.51 4.64
C THR A 598 -2.53 2.65 5.88
N CYS A 599 -3.15 3.03 7.00
CA CYS A 599 -2.48 3.11 8.30
C CYS A 599 -2.11 1.71 8.84
N GLN A 600 -1.09 1.64 9.70
CA GLN A 600 -0.82 0.44 10.49
C GLN A 600 -2.01 0.16 11.44
N LEU A 601 -2.31 -1.12 11.69
CA LEU A 601 -3.27 -1.54 12.70
C LEU A 601 -3.04 -0.82 14.04
N GLY A 602 -4.12 -0.30 14.62
CA GLY A 602 -4.11 0.54 15.82
C GLY A 602 -4.16 2.05 15.52
N TYR A 603 -3.72 2.48 14.33
CA TYR A 603 -3.67 3.88 13.89
C TYR A 603 -4.73 4.20 12.82
N GLY A 604 -5.15 5.45 12.75
CA GLY A 604 -6.15 5.94 11.80
C GLY A 604 -6.24 7.47 11.76
N ASP A 605 -7.28 7.95 11.07
CA ASP A 605 -7.55 9.38 10.84
C ASP A 605 -6.44 10.11 10.03
N PHE A 606 -6.50 11.44 9.98
CA PHE A 606 -5.55 12.31 9.29
C PHE A 606 -4.10 11.99 9.67
N MET A 607 -3.24 11.80 8.66
CA MET A 607 -1.83 11.41 8.79
C MET A 607 -1.57 10.15 9.65
N CYS A 608 -2.58 9.28 9.83
CA CYS A 608 -2.53 8.12 10.74
C CYS A 608 -2.10 8.50 12.17
N SER A 609 -2.48 9.70 12.61
CA SER A 609 -2.06 10.30 13.89
C SER A 609 -2.82 9.78 15.10
N GLN A 610 -4.08 9.38 14.92
CA GLN A 610 -4.96 8.97 16.02
C GLN A 610 -5.06 7.47 16.22
N CYS A 611 -5.45 7.07 17.43
CA CYS A 611 -5.70 5.67 17.75
C CYS A 611 -7.15 5.28 17.47
N ILE A 612 -7.35 4.15 16.78
CA ILE A 612 -8.68 3.64 16.42
C ILE A 612 -9.44 3.10 17.64
N ALA A 613 -10.75 2.93 17.51
CA ALA A 613 -11.58 2.36 18.58
C ALA A 613 -11.04 1.00 19.06
N GLY A 614 -10.95 0.82 20.38
CA GLY A 614 -10.29 -0.35 21.00
C GLY A 614 -8.78 -0.17 21.23
N PHE A 615 -8.19 0.95 20.82
CA PHE A 615 -6.81 1.35 21.14
C PHE A 615 -6.77 2.71 21.85
N TYR A 616 -5.70 2.97 22.60
CA TYR A 616 -5.41 4.27 23.22
C TYR A 616 -3.97 4.71 22.96
N SER A 617 -3.76 6.04 22.93
CA SER A 617 -2.43 6.64 22.80
C SER A 617 -1.68 6.55 24.13
N TRP A 618 -0.45 6.04 24.09
CA TRP A 618 0.46 5.99 25.23
C TRP A 618 1.90 6.17 24.76
N LEU A 619 2.49 7.32 25.08
CA LEU A 619 3.84 7.73 24.66
C LEU A 619 4.07 7.50 23.16
N ASP A 620 3.24 8.20 22.39
CA ASP A 620 3.31 8.28 20.93
C ASP A 620 3.14 6.94 20.19
N ARG A 621 2.43 5.99 20.81
CA ARG A 621 2.01 4.73 20.17
C ARG A 621 0.59 4.34 20.56
N CYS A 622 -0.09 3.64 19.66
CA CYS A 622 -1.42 3.09 19.93
C CYS A 622 -1.33 1.66 20.49
N PHE A 623 -1.87 1.44 21.69
CA PHE A 623 -1.93 0.14 22.36
C PHE A 623 -3.37 -0.32 22.56
N GLU A 624 -3.61 -1.64 22.53
CA GLU A 624 -4.94 -2.22 22.79
C GLU A 624 -5.47 -1.86 24.19
N CYS A 625 -6.74 -1.47 24.27
CA CYS A 625 -7.38 -1.01 25.50
C CYS A 625 -7.38 -2.09 26.60
N PRO A 626 -7.03 -1.75 27.85
CA PRO A 626 -7.08 -2.69 28.97
C PRO A 626 -8.53 -3.07 29.32
N ARG A 627 -8.69 -4.25 29.93
CA ARG A 627 -10.02 -4.77 30.33
C ARG A 627 -10.66 -3.86 31.40
N TRP A 628 -11.97 -3.68 31.32
CA TRP A 628 -12.78 -2.78 32.18
C TRP A 628 -12.61 -2.94 33.71
N TRP A 629 -12.13 -4.08 34.21
CA TRP A 629 -11.82 -4.24 35.64
C TRP A 629 -10.53 -3.54 36.08
N VAL A 630 -9.62 -3.22 35.15
CA VAL A 630 -8.42 -2.41 35.41
C VAL A 630 -8.84 -0.98 35.79
N PHE A 631 -9.79 -0.39 35.07
CA PHE A 631 -10.42 0.89 35.42
C PHE A 631 -11.00 0.90 36.84
N LEU A 632 -11.67 -0.18 37.27
CA LEU A 632 -12.17 -0.27 38.64
C LEU A 632 -11.04 -0.26 39.68
N LEU A 633 -9.91 -0.94 39.40
CA LEU A 633 -8.74 -0.91 40.28
C LEU A 633 -8.06 0.47 40.29
N GLU A 634 -7.95 1.12 39.14
CA GLU A 634 -7.38 2.48 39.00
C GLU A 634 -8.24 3.52 39.72
N VAL A 635 -9.56 3.51 39.52
CA VAL A 635 -10.50 4.40 40.22
C VAL A 635 -10.50 4.12 41.72
N LEU A 636 -10.49 2.85 42.14
CA LEU A 636 -10.39 2.48 43.56
C LEU A 636 -9.08 2.98 44.18
N ALA A 637 -7.94 2.79 43.50
CA ALA A 637 -6.65 3.26 43.96
C ALA A 637 -6.56 4.80 44.00
N SER A 638 -7.18 5.48 43.03
CA SER A 638 -7.27 6.94 42.98
C SER A 638 -8.08 7.49 44.15
N VAL A 639 -9.28 6.95 44.38
CA VAL A 639 -10.14 7.30 45.51
C VAL A 639 -9.46 6.97 46.85
N LEU A 640 -8.83 5.79 46.97
CA LEU A 640 -8.08 5.40 48.17
C LEU A 640 -6.92 6.36 48.43
N THR A 641 -6.20 6.80 47.39
CA THR A 641 -5.09 7.76 47.50
C THR A 641 -5.59 9.15 47.91
N ILE A 642 -6.68 9.65 47.32
CA ILE A 642 -7.31 10.92 47.71
C ILE A 642 -7.79 10.85 49.16
N VAL A 643 -8.47 9.76 49.55
CA VAL A 643 -8.92 9.52 50.93
C VAL A 643 -7.74 9.41 51.89
N LEU A 644 -6.64 8.76 51.50
CA LEU A 644 -5.41 8.65 52.31
C LEU A 644 -4.75 10.02 52.50
N VAL A 645 -4.61 10.83 51.44
CA VAL A 645 -4.05 12.18 51.51
C VAL A 645 -4.93 13.09 52.40
N VAL A 646 -6.26 13.05 52.22
CA VAL A 646 -7.20 13.78 53.07
C VAL A 646 -7.12 13.28 54.52
N ALA A 647 -7.01 11.97 54.75
CA ALA A 647 -6.88 11.39 56.08
C ALA A 647 -5.56 11.80 56.76
N ILE A 648 -4.43 11.80 56.05
CA ILE A 648 -3.12 12.26 56.56
C ILE A 648 -3.19 13.74 56.94
N VAL A 649 -3.74 14.59 56.07
CA VAL A 649 -3.96 16.02 56.35
C VAL A 649 -4.89 16.22 57.56
N VAL A 650 -5.98 15.46 57.66
CA VAL A 650 -6.91 15.53 58.80
C VAL A 650 -6.33 14.95 60.10
N TRP A 651 -5.39 14.01 60.02
CA TRP A 651 -4.70 13.39 61.16
C TRP A 651 -3.63 14.32 61.75
N ASP A 652 -2.81 14.96 60.91
CA ASP A 652 -1.87 16.01 61.36
C ASP A 652 -2.63 17.19 61.99
N LEU A 653 -3.73 17.63 61.38
CA LEU A 653 -4.64 18.64 61.90
C LEU A 653 -5.35 18.28 63.23
N ARG A 654 -5.06 17.11 63.83
CA ARG A 654 -5.54 16.67 65.15
C ARG A 654 -4.43 16.47 66.20
N ARG A 655 -3.13 16.44 65.86
CA ARG A 655 -2.07 15.93 66.77
C ARG A 655 -1.07 17.00 67.23
N HIS A 656 -1.51 17.90 68.11
CA HIS A 656 -0.61 18.88 68.75
C HIS A 656 0.17 18.32 69.95
N HIS A 657 1.51 18.27 69.88
CA HIS A 657 2.35 18.75 71.00
C HIS A 657 3.85 18.96 70.66
N ARG A 658 4.44 20.00 71.29
CA ARG A 658 5.88 20.28 71.55
C ARG A 658 6.84 20.61 70.38
N ARG A 659 7.27 21.89 70.37
CA ARG A 659 8.54 22.49 69.88
C ARG A 659 9.05 22.12 68.47
N GLY A 660 8.96 23.08 67.53
CA GLY A 660 9.69 23.09 66.25
C GLY A 660 8.82 23.32 65.02
N ARG A 661 9.44 23.54 63.85
CA ARG A 661 8.80 23.38 62.53
C ARG A 661 8.39 21.90 62.45
N SER A 662 7.12 21.59 62.19
CA SER A 662 6.67 20.18 62.10
C SER A 662 7.43 19.46 60.99
N ILE A 663 7.82 18.20 61.23
CA ILE A 663 8.43 17.35 60.20
C ILE A 663 7.53 17.28 58.96
N LEU A 664 6.20 17.25 59.14
CA LEU A 664 5.26 17.26 58.04
C LEU A 664 5.23 18.60 57.29
N SER A 665 5.44 19.73 57.97
CA SER A 665 5.56 21.04 57.28
C SER A 665 6.83 21.15 56.44
N VAL A 666 7.93 20.52 56.88
CA VAL A 666 9.18 20.41 56.09
C VAL A 666 9.01 19.45 54.90
N LEU A 667 8.26 18.35 55.08
CA LEU A 667 7.92 17.43 53.99
C LEU A 667 7.00 18.09 52.95
N PHE A 668 5.94 18.79 53.36
CA PHE A 668 5.08 19.55 52.44
C PHE A 668 5.84 20.68 51.71
N SER A 669 6.71 21.41 52.39
CA SER A 669 7.59 22.44 51.82
C SER A 669 8.43 21.89 50.65
N ARG A 670 9.05 20.72 50.84
CA ARG A 670 9.88 20.03 49.81
C ARG A 670 9.03 19.34 48.74
N PHE A 671 7.86 18.81 49.09
CA PHE A 671 6.92 18.21 48.14
C PHE A 671 6.41 19.23 47.12
N LYS A 672 6.14 20.49 47.52
CA LYS A 672 5.81 21.58 46.59
C LYS A 672 6.87 21.80 45.51
N ILE A 673 8.14 21.76 45.90
CA ILE A 673 9.27 21.95 44.97
C ILE A 673 9.37 20.77 43.99
N LEU A 674 9.17 19.53 44.47
CA LEU A 674 9.11 18.35 43.60
C LEU A 674 7.91 18.39 42.64
N LEU A 675 6.71 18.69 43.13
CA LEU A 675 5.51 18.79 42.31
C LEU A 675 5.67 19.89 41.24
N GLY A 676 6.19 21.05 41.64
CA GLY A 676 6.45 22.16 40.71
C GLY A 676 7.60 21.93 39.72
N PHE A 677 8.45 20.91 39.96
CA PHE A 677 9.43 20.42 39.00
C PHE A 677 8.79 19.42 38.03
N TYR A 678 8.08 18.41 38.55
CA TYR A 678 7.48 17.38 37.70
C TYR A 678 6.34 17.87 36.81
N GLN A 679 5.59 18.90 37.22
CA GLN A 679 4.60 19.55 36.36
C GLN A 679 5.24 20.07 35.06
N ILE A 680 6.30 20.89 35.17
CA ILE A 680 7.00 21.44 34.01
C ILE A 680 7.68 20.34 33.18
N ILE A 681 8.26 19.32 33.82
CA ILE A 681 8.93 18.23 33.10
C ILE A 681 7.92 17.34 32.35
N GLY A 682 6.74 17.06 32.92
CA GLY A 682 5.66 16.35 32.24
C GLY A 682 5.16 17.12 31.01
N GLU A 683 4.82 18.40 31.21
CA GLU A 683 4.38 19.32 30.15
C GLU A 683 5.43 19.45 29.01
N ILE A 684 6.73 19.47 29.33
CA ILE A 684 7.82 19.46 28.34
C ILE A 684 7.92 18.12 27.59
N PHE A 685 7.75 16.98 28.26
CA PHE A 685 7.83 15.66 27.58
C PHE A 685 6.66 15.44 26.61
N ASP A 686 5.47 15.95 26.90
CA ASP A 686 4.33 15.94 25.98
C ASP A 686 4.53 16.89 24.80
N ALA A 687 5.03 18.10 25.05
CA ALA A 687 5.27 19.08 24.00
C ALA A 687 6.48 18.75 23.11
N LEU A 688 7.29 17.75 23.48
CA LEU A 688 8.41 17.21 22.71
C LEU A 688 8.17 15.75 22.27
N HIS A 689 6.91 15.36 22.03
CA HIS A 689 6.57 13.97 21.69
C HIS A 689 7.08 13.53 20.30
N ASP A 690 7.22 14.45 19.35
CA ASP A 690 7.73 14.22 17.99
C ASP A 690 9.21 13.74 17.96
N LEU A 691 9.94 13.90 19.07
CA LEU A 691 11.29 13.37 19.20
C LEU A 691 11.28 11.85 19.39
N PRO A 692 12.00 11.05 18.58
CA PRO A 692 12.06 9.60 18.73
C PRO A 692 12.93 9.21 19.94
N TRP A 693 12.35 9.29 21.13
CA TRP A 693 12.99 9.03 22.42
C TRP A 693 13.39 7.54 22.59
N PRO A 694 14.60 7.23 23.10
CA PRO A 694 14.99 5.85 23.37
C PRO A 694 14.06 5.15 24.38
N ARG A 695 13.75 3.86 24.12
CA ARG A 695 12.81 3.03 24.91
C ARG A 695 12.99 3.09 26.45
N PRO A 696 14.21 3.16 27.03
CA PRO A 696 14.37 3.32 28.48
C PRO A 696 13.86 4.65 29.01
N LEU A 697 14.05 5.75 28.27
CA LEU A 697 13.61 7.09 28.64
C LEU A 697 12.08 7.23 28.52
N MET A 698 11.47 6.60 27.51
CA MET A 698 10.01 6.50 27.41
C MET A 698 9.40 5.94 28.72
N LYS A 699 9.97 4.84 29.25
CA LYS A 699 9.54 4.25 30.54
C LYS A 699 9.74 5.17 31.75
N VAL A 700 10.70 6.09 31.70
CA VAL A 700 10.92 7.09 32.75
C VAL A 700 9.92 8.25 32.64
N GLY A 701 9.53 8.65 31.42
CA GLY A 701 8.43 9.59 31.18
C GLY A 701 7.08 9.12 31.76
N GLN A 702 6.79 7.81 31.70
CA GLN A 702 5.61 7.19 32.34
C GLN A 702 5.53 7.52 33.84
N PHE A 703 6.67 7.48 34.52
CA PHE A 703 6.77 7.77 35.95
C PHE A 703 6.62 9.27 36.24
N PHE A 704 7.12 10.15 35.36
CA PHE A 704 7.00 11.60 35.53
C PHE A 704 5.54 12.08 35.39
N LYS A 705 4.76 11.56 34.44
CA LYS A 705 3.31 11.86 34.34
C LYS A 705 2.53 11.50 35.62
N VAL A 706 2.90 10.42 36.30
CA VAL A 706 2.26 10.05 37.59
C VAL A 706 2.67 11.03 38.71
N LEU A 707 3.89 11.58 38.67
CA LEU A 707 4.39 12.56 39.66
C LEU A 707 3.91 14.01 39.43
N GLU A 708 3.40 14.33 38.24
CA GLU A 708 2.75 15.61 37.92
C GLU A 708 1.45 15.83 38.71
N VAL A 709 0.77 14.74 39.10
CA VAL A 709 -0.56 14.74 39.74
C VAL A 709 -1.63 15.42 38.86
N ASN A 710 -1.56 15.16 37.55
CA ASN A 710 -2.56 15.61 36.58
C ASN A 710 -3.83 14.76 36.67
N ILE A 711 -4.72 15.13 37.60
CA ILE A 711 -5.97 14.41 37.90
C ILE A 711 -6.87 14.28 36.65
N MET A 712 -6.76 15.17 35.67
CA MET A 712 -7.58 15.15 34.46
C MET A 712 -7.12 14.08 33.46
N GLN A 713 -5.81 13.85 33.35
CA GLN A 713 -5.22 12.81 32.48
C GLN A 713 -5.05 11.45 33.16
N MET A 714 -5.22 11.35 34.49
CA MET A 714 -4.96 10.13 35.25
C MET A 714 -6.01 9.01 35.05
N ILE A 715 -7.06 9.26 34.26
CA ILE A 715 -8.08 8.28 33.89
C ILE A 715 -7.80 7.80 32.46
N VAL A 716 -7.51 6.50 32.30
CA VAL A 716 -7.28 5.89 30.97
C VAL A 716 -8.43 6.24 30.02
N SER A 717 -8.05 6.69 28.81
CA SER A 717 -8.92 7.32 27.80
C SER A 717 -10.37 6.80 27.82
N PRO A 718 -11.39 7.67 28.03
CA PRO A 718 -12.79 7.25 28.13
C PRO A 718 -13.28 6.37 26.98
N ARG A 719 -12.70 6.55 25.78
CA ARG A 719 -12.96 5.73 24.58
C ARG A 719 -12.69 4.23 24.77
N CYS A 720 -11.81 3.83 25.70
CA CYS A 720 -11.54 2.42 26.01
C CYS A 720 -12.66 1.70 26.75
N TYR A 721 -13.42 2.43 27.58
CA TYR A 721 -14.47 1.84 28.43
C TYR A 721 -15.87 2.19 27.92
N PHE A 722 -15.99 3.29 27.19
CA PHE A 722 -17.20 3.75 26.52
C PHE A 722 -16.91 3.90 25.03
N PRO A 723 -16.90 2.81 24.23
CA PRO A 723 -16.57 2.88 22.79
C PRO A 723 -17.56 3.73 21.96
N ASN A 724 -18.75 4.03 22.52
CA ASN A 724 -19.74 4.92 21.92
C ASN A 724 -19.46 6.42 22.20
N PHE A 725 -18.43 6.77 22.97
CA PHE A 725 -18.05 8.16 23.24
C PHE A 725 -17.19 8.72 22.10
N THR A 726 -17.84 9.31 21.09
CA THR A 726 -17.19 9.84 19.88
C THR A 726 -16.40 11.12 20.12
N TYR A 727 -16.70 11.89 21.17
CA TYR A 727 -16.03 13.15 21.51
C TYR A 727 -14.49 13.02 21.54
N PRO A 728 -13.75 13.99 20.97
CA PRO A 728 -12.30 14.11 21.15
C PRO A 728 -11.89 14.27 22.61
N THR A 729 -10.78 13.64 23.01
CA THR A 729 -10.32 13.57 24.40
C THR A 729 -10.05 14.95 25.00
N ILE A 730 -9.47 15.86 24.21
CA ILE A 730 -9.15 17.23 24.63
C ILE A 730 -10.37 18.05 25.08
N TYR A 731 -11.53 17.88 24.43
CA TYR A 731 -12.78 18.52 24.85
C TYR A 731 -13.32 17.93 26.15
N ILE A 732 -13.07 16.64 26.41
CA ILE A 732 -13.45 15.98 27.67
C ILE A 732 -12.55 16.49 28.81
N GLU A 733 -11.23 16.54 28.62
CA GLU A 733 -10.27 17.08 29.60
C GLU A 733 -10.60 18.53 29.96
N PHE A 734 -10.85 19.39 28.96
CA PHE A 734 -11.23 20.78 29.13
C PHE A 734 -12.50 20.94 29.97
N MET A 735 -13.59 20.27 29.58
CA MET A 735 -14.88 20.36 30.27
C MET A 735 -14.85 19.72 31.66
N ALA A 736 -14.07 18.65 31.85
CA ALA A 736 -13.87 18.03 33.16
C ALA A 736 -13.11 18.98 34.12
N GLY A 737 -12.06 19.65 33.64
CA GLY A 737 -11.29 20.62 34.43
C GLY A 737 -12.14 21.82 34.90
N LEU A 738 -12.92 22.43 33.99
CA LEU A 738 -13.86 23.49 34.34
C LEU A 738 -14.95 23.01 35.33
N SER A 739 -15.47 21.80 35.12
CA SER A 739 -16.48 21.20 36.01
C SER A 739 -15.93 20.93 37.41
N PHE A 740 -14.69 20.45 37.51
CA PHE A 740 -14.01 20.19 38.78
C PHE A 740 -13.79 21.48 39.59
N PHE A 741 -13.36 22.57 38.94
CA PHE A 741 -13.22 23.88 39.57
C PHE A 741 -14.53 24.33 40.25
N MET A 742 -15.64 24.24 39.52
CA MET A 742 -16.97 24.60 40.04
C MET A 742 -17.43 23.65 41.16
N LEU A 743 -17.21 22.34 41.01
CA LEU A 743 -17.57 21.33 42.01
C LEU A 743 -16.84 21.56 43.35
N VAL A 744 -15.53 21.85 43.32
CA VAL A 744 -14.73 22.12 44.53
C VAL A 744 -15.28 23.34 45.29
N ILE A 745 -15.64 24.42 44.57
CA ILE A 745 -16.21 25.64 45.18
C ILE A 745 -17.58 25.34 45.80
N VAL A 746 -18.49 24.70 45.05
CA VAL A 746 -19.85 24.37 45.52
C VAL A 746 -19.82 23.41 46.71
N LEU A 747 -18.95 22.39 46.69
CA LEU A 747 -18.81 21.41 47.78
C LEU A 747 -18.31 22.08 49.07
N VAL A 748 -17.25 22.90 48.98
CA VAL A 748 -16.69 23.57 50.17
C VAL A 748 -17.65 24.63 50.74
N MET A 749 -18.37 25.36 49.87
CA MET A 749 -19.43 26.28 50.31
C MET A 749 -20.58 25.53 50.99
N SER A 750 -21.01 24.39 50.45
CA SER A 750 -22.02 23.52 51.06
C SER A 750 -21.60 23.01 52.43
N VAL A 751 -20.37 22.51 52.59
CA VAL A 751 -19.82 22.07 53.89
C VAL A 751 -19.79 23.22 54.92
N TYR A 752 -19.44 24.45 54.49
CA TYR A 752 -19.48 25.63 55.35
C TYR A 752 -20.91 25.95 55.80
N ARG A 753 -21.90 25.93 54.89
CA ARG A 753 -23.32 26.18 55.21
C ARG A 753 -23.94 25.11 56.09
N ILE A 754 -23.67 23.83 55.82
CA ILE A 754 -24.13 22.70 56.64
C ILE A 754 -23.62 22.85 58.08
N LYS A 755 -22.32 23.17 58.25
CA LYS A 755 -21.75 23.37 59.60
C LYS A 755 -22.29 24.65 60.28
N GLN A 756 -22.54 25.72 59.52
CA GLN A 756 -23.20 26.92 60.03
C GLN A 756 -24.63 26.62 60.53
N CYS A 757 -25.36 25.74 59.83
CA CYS A 757 -26.69 25.28 60.25
C CYS A 757 -26.61 24.40 61.51
N TYR A 758 -25.73 23.40 61.53
CA TYR A 758 -25.53 22.51 62.68
C TYR A 758 -25.18 23.26 63.98
N LEU A 759 -24.32 24.28 63.91
CA LEU A 759 -23.93 25.06 65.10
C LEU A 759 -25.07 25.96 65.63
N ARG A 760 -25.99 26.39 64.76
CA ARG A 760 -27.23 27.10 65.15
C ARG A 760 -28.25 26.14 65.78
N LEU A 761 -28.46 24.97 65.17
CA LEU A 761 -29.33 23.90 65.70
C LEU A 761 -28.86 23.31 67.04
N LYS A 762 -27.61 23.54 67.42
CA LYS A 762 -27.01 23.09 68.69
C LYS A 762 -26.92 24.21 69.75
N GLU A 763 -27.58 25.35 69.53
CA GLU A 763 -27.66 26.48 70.47
C GLU A 763 -26.29 26.94 71.03
N THR A 764 -25.23 26.82 70.22
CA THR A 764 -23.87 27.12 70.70
C THR A 764 -23.67 28.62 70.96
N PRO A 765 -23.05 29.02 72.10
CA PRO A 765 -22.85 30.43 72.44
C PRO A 765 -22.18 31.22 71.32
N VAL A 766 -22.63 32.46 71.12
CA VAL A 766 -22.33 33.27 69.92
C VAL A 766 -20.82 33.40 69.67
N ASP A 767 -20.03 33.67 70.70
CA ASP A 767 -18.57 33.85 70.56
C ASP A 767 -17.85 32.54 70.19
N VAL A 768 -18.24 31.43 70.82
CA VAL A 768 -17.71 30.09 70.53
C VAL A 768 -18.12 29.65 69.11
N CYS A 769 -19.35 29.97 68.70
CA CYS A 769 -19.86 29.73 67.35
C CYS A 769 -19.08 30.55 66.31
N ASN A 770 -18.84 31.83 66.57
CA ASN A 770 -18.02 32.71 65.73
C ASN A 770 -16.58 32.21 65.61
N GLU A 771 -15.95 31.76 66.70
CA GLU A 771 -14.60 31.22 66.65
C GLU A 771 -14.53 29.89 65.87
N LEU A 772 -15.49 28.98 66.10
CA LEU A 772 -15.59 27.74 65.31
C LEU A 772 -15.85 28.00 63.82
N MET A 773 -16.68 28.99 63.48
CA MET A 773 -16.91 29.40 62.10
C MET A 773 -15.65 30.02 61.48
N ALA A 774 -14.91 30.87 62.20
CA ALA A 774 -13.64 31.42 61.74
C ALA A 774 -12.58 30.34 61.50
N ARG A 775 -12.38 29.41 62.45
CA ARG A 775 -11.51 28.24 62.30
C ARG A 775 -11.94 27.34 61.14
N THR A 776 -13.24 27.20 60.90
CA THR A 776 -13.79 26.45 59.75
C THR A 776 -13.49 27.15 58.43
N LYS A 777 -13.76 28.45 58.33
CA LYS A 777 -13.52 29.28 57.14
C LYS A 777 -12.05 29.22 56.69
N GLN A 778 -11.11 29.25 57.63
CA GLN A 778 -9.67 29.09 57.35
C GLN A 778 -9.33 27.70 56.77
N LYS A 779 -9.98 26.63 57.24
CA LYS A 779 -9.80 25.27 56.70
C LYS A 779 -10.48 25.08 55.34
N CYS A 780 -11.66 25.67 55.12
CA CYS A 780 -12.32 25.73 53.82
C CYS A 780 -11.42 26.40 52.76
N TYR A 781 -10.85 27.57 53.07
CA TYR A 781 -9.90 28.24 52.17
C TYR A 781 -8.62 27.42 51.93
N LEU A 782 -8.10 26.71 52.94
CA LEU A 782 -6.95 25.83 52.75
C LEU A 782 -7.25 24.71 51.74
N VAL A 783 -8.41 24.04 51.84
CA VAL A 783 -8.78 22.97 50.89
C VAL A 783 -8.94 23.49 49.46
N VAL A 784 -9.63 24.62 49.27
CA VAL A 784 -9.81 25.23 47.93
C VAL A 784 -8.46 25.64 47.34
N VAL A 785 -7.63 26.37 48.11
CA VAL A 785 -6.32 26.83 47.63
C VAL A 785 -5.39 25.66 47.29
N VAL A 786 -5.39 24.58 48.08
CA VAL A 786 -4.56 23.40 47.80
C VAL A 786 -5.02 22.67 46.53
N LEU A 787 -6.32 22.39 46.39
CA LEU A 787 -6.83 21.67 45.22
C LEU A 787 -6.63 22.46 43.93
N LEU A 788 -6.98 23.75 43.93
CA LEU A 788 -6.82 24.60 42.75
C LEU A 788 -5.34 24.83 42.39
N PHE A 789 -4.44 24.96 43.37
CA PHE A 789 -3.00 25.09 43.11
C PHE A 789 -2.41 23.85 42.41
N ILE A 790 -2.96 22.66 42.67
CA ILE A 790 -2.51 21.41 42.04
C ILE A 790 -3.00 21.34 40.59
N THR A 791 -4.29 21.61 40.33
CA THR A 791 -4.89 21.47 38.98
C THR A 791 -4.68 22.66 38.04
N TYR A 792 -4.23 23.81 38.57
CA TYR A 792 -4.09 25.05 37.81
C TYR A 792 -3.18 24.99 36.57
N PRO A 793 -1.98 24.36 36.59
CA PRO A 793 -1.12 24.26 35.41
C PRO A 793 -1.78 23.48 34.28
N SER A 794 -2.22 22.24 34.57
CA SER A 794 -2.95 21.36 33.65
C SER A 794 -4.13 22.07 32.97
N LEU A 795 -5.06 22.66 33.74
CA LEU A 795 -6.21 23.36 33.15
C LEU A 795 -5.79 24.59 32.34
N SER A 796 -4.75 25.32 32.75
CA SER A 796 -4.21 26.44 31.97
C SER A 796 -3.58 25.98 30.65
N SER A 797 -2.90 24.84 30.63
CA SER A 797 -2.34 24.22 29.43
C SER A 797 -3.44 23.84 28.44
N THR A 798 -4.48 23.12 28.89
CA THR A 798 -5.62 22.72 28.03
C THR A 798 -6.43 23.92 27.49
N ILE A 799 -6.50 25.04 28.23
CA ILE A 799 -7.09 26.29 27.73
C ILE A 799 -6.26 26.86 26.56
N LEU A 800 -4.93 26.83 26.66
CA LEU A 800 -4.02 27.42 25.66
C LEU A 800 -3.92 26.59 24.37
N THR A 801 -4.03 25.27 24.45
CA THR A 801 -4.04 24.38 23.27
C THR A 801 -5.29 24.52 22.40
N LEU A 802 -6.40 25.04 22.95
CA LEU A 802 -7.69 25.20 22.25
C LEU A 802 -7.86 26.59 21.61
N LEU A 803 -6.79 27.39 21.53
CA LEU A 803 -6.80 28.70 20.85
C LEU A 803 -6.44 28.54 19.35
N PRO A 804 -6.82 29.50 18.47
CA PRO A 804 -6.55 29.41 17.03
C PRO A 804 -5.07 29.26 16.64
N THR A 805 -4.15 29.68 17.52
CA THR A 805 -2.69 29.49 17.37
C THR A 805 -2.24 28.03 17.45
N GLY A 806 -3.11 27.12 17.90
CA GLY A 806 -2.85 25.68 17.94
C GLY A 806 -3.17 24.93 16.64
N CYS A 807 -3.57 25.62 15.56
CA CYS A 807 -3.99 25.01 14.30
C CYS A 807 -2.95 25.18 13.19
N ASP A 808 -2.56 24.08 12.55
CA ASP A 808 -1.62 24.04 11.42
C ASP A 808 -2.34 23.90 10.07
N VAL A 809 -1.74 24.43 9.01
CA VAL A 809 -2.31 24.48 7.65
C VAL A 809 -1.70 23.41 6.76
N PHE A 810 -2.53 22.50 6.24
CA PHE A 810 -2.10 21.41 5.35
C PHE A 810 -2.69 21.59 3.95
N TYR A 811 -1.85 21.46 2.93
CA TYR A 811 -2.27 21.44 1.53
C TYR A 811 -2.42 20.00 1.04
N LEU A 812 -3.50 19.74 0.30
CA LEU A 812 -3.91 18.38 -0.07
C LEU A 812 -3.56 18.03 -1.52
N ASP A 813 -3.72 18.96 -2.46
CA ASP A 813 -3.43 18.74 -3.88
C ASP A 813 -2.07 19.30 -4.32
N GLU A 814 -1.48 18.73 -5.37
CA GLU A 814 -0.21 19.18 -5.96
C GLU A 814 -0.21 20.63 -6.49
N LYS A 815 -1.39 21.26 -6.63
CA LYS A 815 -1.54 22.65 -7.10
C LYS A 815 -1.81 23.64 -5.97
N GLU A 816 -1.81 23.16 -4.72
CA GLU A 816 -1.99 23.95 -3.49
C GLU A 816 -3.32 24.74 -3.46
N THR A 817 -4.35 24.23 -4.16
CA THR A 817 -5.67 24.87 -4.24
C THR A 817 -6.60 24.51 -3.10
N ILE A 818 -6.39 23.36 -2.46
CA ILE A 818 -7.19 22.84 -1.35
C ILE A 818 -6.30 22.77 -0.10
N LYS A 819 -6.69 23.56 0.91
CA LYS A 819 -6.11 23.56 2.25
C LYS A 819 -7.11 23.01 3.27
N VAL A 820 -6.62 22.48 4.39
CA VAL A 820 -7.38 22.18 5.61
C VAL A 820 -6.59 22.65 6.83
N LEU A 821 -7.28 23.07 7.90
CA LEU A 821 -6.67 23.52 9.15
C LEU A 821 -6.90 22.47 10.24
N ARG A 822 -5.84 21.90 10.81
CA ARG A 822 -5.92 20.81 11.79
C ARG A 822 -5.23 21.17 13.10
N LEU A 823 -5.84 20.77 14.23
CA LEU A 823 -5.34 21.08 15.55
C LEU A 823 -4.06 20.28 15.86
N ARG A 824 -2.95 20.97 16.18
CA ARG A 824 -1.62 20.37 16.42
C ARG A 824 -1.63 19.27 17.49
N SER A 825 -2.44 19.43 18.54
CA SER A 825 -2.57 18.45 19.63
C SER A 825 -3.50 17.26 19.29
N ASP A 826 -4.31 17.36 18.23
CA ASP A 826 -5.22 16.31 17.78
C ASP A 826 -5.65 16.56 16.32
N TYR A 827 -4.86 16.09 15.35
CA TYR A 827 -5.10 16.35 13.92
C TYR A 827 -6.42 15.75 13.36
N SER A 828 -7.16 14.95 14.14
CA SER A 828 -8.54 14.58 13.78
C SER A 828 -9.50 15.77 13.84
N ILE A 829 -9.21 16.78 14.67
CA ILE A 829 -10.00 17.98 14.82
C ILE A 829 -9.69 18.95 13.69
N ASP A 830 -10.73 19.26 12.91
CA ASP A 830 -10.71 20.30 11.90
C ASP A 830 -11.12 21.65 12.51
N CYS A 831 -10.21 22.63 12.45
CA CYS A 831 -10.36 23.90 13.15
C CYS A 831 -11.39 24.83 12.50
N GLU A 832 -11.79 24.60 11.24
CA GLU A 832 -12.83 25.40 10.58
C GLU A 832 -14.26 24.92 10.95
N THR A 833 -14.40 23.89 11.80
CA THR A 833 -15.72 23.36 12.22
C THR A 833 -16.40 24.19 13.32
N ASP A 834 -17.73 24.38 13.20
CA ASP A 834 -18.57 25.06 14.21
C ASP A 834 -18.38 24.52 15.63
N GLN A 835 -18.13 23.21 15.79
CA GLN A 835 -17.85 22.59 17.08
C GLN A 835 -16.53 23.08 17.68
N HIS A 836 -15.45 23.14 16.89
CA HIS A 836 -14.16 23.65 17.37
C HIS A 836 -14.24 25.14 17.68
N VAL A 837 -14.85 25.93 16.80
CA VAL A 837 -15.11 27.36 17.01
C VAL A 837 -15.91 27.60 18.31
N GLY A 838 -16.93 26.77 18.58
CA GLY A 838 -17.69 26.79 19.84
C GLY A 838 -16.83 26.55 21.08
N TYR A 839 -15.93 25.56 21.06
CA TYR A 839 -14.98 25.33 22.16
C TYR A 839 -13.93 26.45 22.28
N THR A 840 -13.51 27.04 21.16
CA THR A 840 -12.55 28.15 21.11
C THR A 840 -13.08 29.35 21.89
N TYR A 841 -14.33 29.77 21.67
CA TYR A 841 -14.95 30.85 22.45
C TYR A 841 -15.02 30.55 23.96
N VAL A 842 -15.26 29.30 24.35
CA VAL A 842 -15.26 28.90 25.78
C VAL A 842 -13.83 28.91 26.35
N ALA A 843 -12.82 28.56 25.56
CA ALA A 843 -11.41 28.66 25.93
C ALA A 843 -10.95 30.13 26.08
N GLU A 844 -11.33 31.02 25.15
CA GLU A 844 -11.07 32.46 25.22
C GLU A 844 -11.66 33.09 26.49
N VAL A 845 -12.94 32.80 26.81
CA VAL A 845 -13.55 33.22 28.08
C VAL A 845 -12.81 32.61 29.28
N SER A 846 -12.34 31.38 29.17
CA SER A 846 -11.58 30.69 30.22
C SER A 846 -10.16 31.25 30.44
N LEU A 847 -9.61 32.08 29.54
CA LEU A 847 -8.34 32.79 29.78
C LEU A 847 -8.42 33.70 31.02
N CYS A 848 -9.62 34.13 31.43
CA CYS A 848 -9.81 34.85 32.69
C CYS A 848 -9.39 34.03 33.94
N TYR A 849 -9.42 32.70 33.89
CA TYR A 849 -8.93 31.83 34.96
C TYR A 849 -7.39 31.84 35.02
N VAL A 850 -6.73 31.77 33.86
CA VAL A 850 -5.26 31.71 33.72
C VAL A 850 -4.60 32.92 34.39
N ILE A 851 -5.13 34.13 34.17
CA ILE A 851 -4.62 35.37 34.78
C ILE A 851 -5.30 35.66 36.14
N GLY A 852 -6.58 35.32 36.29
CA GLY A 852 -7.39 35.65 37.46
C GLY A 852 -7.01 34.87 38.72
N PHE A 853 -6.66 33.59 38.62
CA PHE A 853 -6.33 32.78 39.80
C PHE A 853 -5.05 33.28 40.53
N PRO A 854 -3.91 33.53 39.86
CA PRO A 854 -2.75 34.18 40.49
C PRO A 854 -3.08 35.56 41.07
N SER A 855 -3.89 36.35 40.35
CA SER A 855 -4.28 37.70 40.76
C SER A 855 -5.10 37.70 42.05
N VAL A 856 -6.08 36.80 42.17
CA VAL A 856 -6.87 36.61 43.40
C VAL A 856 -5.98 36.12 44.55
N LEU A 857 -5.09 35.14 44.32
CA LEU A 857 -4.14 34.68 45.33
C LEU A 857 -3.22 35.81 45.82
N LEU A 858 -2.70 36.66 44.91
CA LEU A 858 -1.86 37.80 45.26
C LEU A 858 -2.60 38.82 46.13
N VAL A 859 -3.86 39.15 45.80
CA VAL A 859 -4.70 40.05 46.60
C VAL A 859 -5.04 39.44 47.98
N MET A 860 -5.32 38.14 48.05
CA MET A 860 -5.52 37.44 49.33
C MET A 860 -4.25 37.45 50.19
N LEU A 861 -3.08 37.18 49.60
CA LEU A 861 -1.80 37.24 50.30
C LEU A 861 -1.47 38.66 50.79
N TRP A 862 -1.67 39.68 49.96
CA TRP A 862 -1.43 41.08 50.30
C TRP A 862 -2.32 41.55 51.46
N THR A 863 -3.62 41.26 51.41
CA THR A 863 -4.57 41.64 52.48
C THR A 863 -4.27 40.91 53.79
N ASN A 864 -3.87 39.64 53.75
CA ASN A 864 -3.42 38.87 54.93
C ASN A 864 -2.10 39.44 55.51
N HIS A 865 -1.12 39.75 54.66
CA HIS A 865 0.15 40.36 55.08
C HIS A 865 -0.08 41.74 55.73
N ARG A 866 -0.89 42.61 55.11
CA ARG A 866 -1.28 43.92 55.66
C ARG A 866 -2.06 43.79 56.98
N GLY A 867 -2.88 42.75 57.13
CA GLY A 867 -3.58 42.43 58.38
C GLY A 867 -2.65 41.97 59.50
N ARG A 868 -1.59 41.20 59.17
CA ARG A 868 -0.53 40.82 60.13
C ARG A 868 0.29 42.03 60.57
N LEU A 869 0.68 42.90 59.64
CA LEU A 869 1.39 44.15 59.96
C LEU A 869 0.59 45.03 60.92
N LYS A 870 -0.73 45.20 60.68
CA LYS A 870 -1.60 45.94 61.62
C LYS A 870 -1.60 45.32 63.02
N LYS A 871 -1.78 44.00 63.14
CA LYS A 871 -1.74 43.31 64.45
C LYS A 871 -0.37 43.32 65.13
N ALA A 872 0.71 43.56 64.39
CA ALA A 872 2.05 43.76 64.96
C ALA A 872 2.31 45.23 65.40
N SER A 873 1.33 46.12 65.20
CA SER A 873 1.38 47.54 65.59
C SER A 873 0.27 47.96 66.57
N ASP A 874 -0.53 47.01 67.09
CA ASP A 874 -1.48 47.27 68.19
C ASP A 874 -0.74 47.23 69.55
N PRO A 875 -0.67 48.35 70.31
CA PRO A 875 0.14 48.44 71.54
C PRO A 875 -0.45 47.67 72.74
N SER A 876 -1.63 47.07 72.61
CA SER A 876 -2.25 46.24 73.65
C SER A 876 -1.67 44.81 73.75
N SER A 877 -0.75 44.43 72.86
CA SER A 877 -0.10 43.10 72.88
C SER A 877 1.36 43.09 73.40
N SER A 878 1.94 44.24 73.77
CA SER A 878 3.39 44.39 74.00
C SER A 878 3.85 44.23 75.46
N LEU A 879 3.09 43.55 76.32
CA LEU A 879 3.37 43.44 77.76
C LEU A 879 4.12 42.17 78.22
N GLU A 880 4.34 41.18 77.35
CA GLU A 880 5.14 39.96 77.67
C GLU A 880 6.57 39.97 77.09
N PHE A 881 7.02 41.04 76.41
CA PHE A 881 8.27 41.01 75.62
C PHE A 881 9.30 42.11 75.95
N ARG A 882 9.52 42.38 77.24
CA ARG A 882 10.71 43.07 77.74
C ARG A 882 11.30 42.40 78.98
N ASN A 883 12.08 41.37 78.74
CA ASN A 883 13.23 40.99 79.57
C ASN A 883 14.27 40.30 78.66
N ILE A 884 15.54 40.38 79.02
CA ILE A 884 16.71 40.07 78.17
C ILE A 884 16.89 41.08 77.03
N SER A 885 17.59 42.18 77.32
CA SER A 885 18.53 42.76 76.35
C SER A 885 19.91 42.10 76.50
N ASP A 886 20.78 42.33 75.52
CA ASP A 886 22.25 42.29 75.63
C ASP A 886 22.92 40.99 76.11
N GLN A 887 23.06 40.04 75.17
CA GLN A 887 24.37 39.44 74.91
C GLN A 887 24.64 39.33 73.40
N THR A 888 25.32 40.34 72.85
CA THR A 888 26.01 40.24 71.55
C THR A 888 27.48 39.93 71.78
N PRO A 889 28.00 38.78 71.31
CA PRO A 889 29.38 38.64 70.90
C PRO A 889 29.60 39.33 69.55
N SER A 890 30.81 39.84 69.32
CA SER A 890 31.22 40.49 68.07
C SER A 890 31.17 39.57 66.84
N GLU A 891 30.91 40.17 65.68
CA GLU A 891 31.38 39.61 64.41
C GLU A 891 32.88 39.89 64.30
N ASP A 892 33.72 39.01 64.82
CA ASP A 892 35.12 38.93 64.38
C ASP A 892 35.20 37.99 63.17
N LEU A 893 35.32 38.62 62.00
CA LEU A 893 35.82 37.97 60.80
C LEU A 893 37.29 37.65 61.04
N ASP A 894 37.70 36.39 60.89
CA ASP A 894 39.12 36.10 60.69
C ASP A 894 39.35 35.13 59.54
N GLN A 895 40.21 35.53 58.62
CA GLN A 895 40.56 34.78 57.43
C GLN A 895 41.85 34.01 57.70
N GLN A 896 41.77 32.69 57.49
CA GLN A 896 42.76 31.94 56.71
C GLN A 896 44.25 32.29 56.93
N THR A 897 44.91 31.52 57.80
CA THR A 897 46.39 31.48 57.86
C THR A 897 46.98 30.35 57.01
N ASP A 898 48.24 30.38 56.60
CA ASP A 898 48.81 31.33 55.61
C ASP A 898 50.00 30.63 54.90
N HIS A 899 50.66 31.34 53.98
CA HIS A 899 51.87 31.02 53.23
C HIS A 899 51.70 30.02 52.04
N ASP A 900 52.33 30.23 50.87
CA ASP A 900 53.52 31.07 50.67
C ASP A 900 53.76 31.58 49.22
N ASN A 901 54.48 32.71 49.17
CA ASN A 901 55.47 33.15 48.16
C ASN A 901 55.13 34.01 46.91
N GLN A 902 56.00 35.04 46.76
CA GLN A 902 56.46 35.79 45.57
C GLN A 902 55.46 36.78 44.92
N ARG A 903 55.68 38.09 45.02
CA ARG A 903 56.78 38.97 44.49
C ARG A 903 56.68 39.24 42.98
N HIS A 904 56.19 40.42 42.63
CA HIS A 904 56.89 41.50 41.89
C HIS A 904 56.18 42.82 42.31
N GLN A 905 56.90 43.91 42.64
CA GLN A 905 57.18 45.09 41.77
C GLN A 905 55.93 45.67 41.07
N THR A 906 55.62 46.97 41.11
CA THR A 906 56.30 48.18 41.68
C THR A 906 55.30 49.35 41.72
N ASP A 907 55.50 50.32 42.63
CA ASP A 907 55.28 51.80 42.55
C ASP A 907 53.93 52.37 41.99
N ASP A 908 53.36 53.53 42.41
CA ASP A 908 53.75 54.55 43.41
C ASP A 908 52.59 55.50 43.84
N VAL A 909 52.83 56.32 44.89
CA VAL A 909 52.35 57.73 45.11
C VAL A 909 50.83 58.11 45.16
N SER A 910 50.32 58.28 46.41
CA SER A 910 49.55 59.47 46.92
C SER A 910 48.07 59.76 46.47
N HIS A 911 47.24 60.64 47.07
CA HIS A 911 47.20 61.38 48.37
C HIS A 911 45.79 62.01 48.65
N ARG A 912 45.43 62.28 49.94
CA ARG A 912 44.46 63.31 50.45
C ARG A 912 42.94 63.14 50.07
N SER A 913 41.90 63.80 50.64
CA SER A 913 41.58 64.55 51.90
C SER A 913 40.09 65.08 51.81
N THR A 914 39.25 65.50 52.79
CA THR A 914 39.19 65.61 54.29
C THR A 914 37.80 66.17 54.73
N ASN A 915 37.38 65.98 56.01
CA ASN A 915 36.37 66.77 56.79
C ASN A 915 34.87 66.66 56.37
N ASN A 916 33.78 67.00 57.12
CA ASN A 916 33.37 67.24 58.56
C ASN A 916 31.79 67.34 58.59
N PHE A 917 30.96 67.61 59.64
CA PHE A 917 31.02 67.95 61.09
C PHE A 917 29.62 67.76 61.78
N ALA A 918 29.55 67.54 63.11
CA ALA A 918 28.54 68.03 64.11
C ALA A 918 27.00 67.67 64.02
N THR A 919 26.09 67.86 65.02
CA THR A 919 25.97 67.49 66.48
C THR A 919 24.53 67.80 67.05
N VAL A 920 24.13 67.22 68.23
CA VAL A 920 23.39 67.82 69.43
C VAL A 920 22.10 67.10 69.98
N ALA A 921 22.15 66.63 71.26
CA ALA A 921 21.21 66.64 72.46
C ALA A 921 19.67 66.27 72.39
N SER A 922 18.86 65.95 73.44
CA SER A 922 19.02 65.60 74.91
C SER A 922 17.69 65.26 75.70
N GLN A 923 17.75 64.38 76.74
CA GLN A 923 17.04 64.40 78.08
C GLN A 923 15.48 64.23 78.21
N ASP A 924 14.80 63.83 79.33
CA ASP A 924 15.20 63.33 80.69
C ASP A 924 14.07 62.64 81.57
N ASN A 925 14.46 61.85 82.60
CA ASN A 925 13.88 61.57 83.97
C ASN A 925 12.45 60.96 84.24
N ALA A 926 12.08 60.39 85.43
CA ALA A 926 12.74 59.54 86.48
C ALA A 926 11.76 59.09 87.65
N TYR A 927 12.15 58.08 88.49
CA TYR A 927 11.77 57.80 89.93
C TYR A 927 10.30 57.41 90.34
N ASP A 928 9.97 56.67 91.45
CA ASP A 928 10.69 55.70 92.32
C ASP A 928 9.80 54.75 93.22
N ILE A 929 10.40 53.65 93.74
CA ILE A 929 10.30 52.92 95.07
C ILE A 929 9.04 53.09 96.02
N MET A 930 8.42 52.08 96.72
CA MET A 930 8.93 51.19 97.82
C MET A 930 8.00 49.99 98.30
N HIS A 931 8.47 49.24 99.33
CA HIS A 931 8.00 48.22 100.34
C HIS A 931 6.52 48.11 100.88
N VAL A 932 6.04 47.11 101.69
CA VAL A 932 6.45 45.73 102.17
C VAL A 932 5.24 44.94 102.79
N ASP A 933 5.35 43.60 102.87
CA ASP A 933 4.53 42.55 103.58
C ASP A 933 4.19 42.79 105.08
N PRO A 934 3.34 41.99 105.80
CA PRO A 934 2.91 40.56 105.59
C PRO A 934 1.38 40.29 105.87
N SER A 935 0.80 39.08 106.07
CA SER A 935 0.86 37.69 105.52
C SER A 935 -0.22 36.81 106.21
N ILE A 936 -0.74 35.70 105.64
CA ILE A 936 -1.25 34.48 106.35
C ILE A 936 -1.61 33.31 105.38
N ASP A 937 -1.27 32.08 105.79
CA ASP A 937 -1.63 30.69 105.41
C ASP A 937 -2.33 30.23 104.10
N GLN A 938 -1.77 29.10 103.59
CA GLN A 938 -2.39 27.96 102.86
C GLN A 938 -3.06 28.15 101.47
N PRO A 939 -3.13 27.06 100.66
CA PRO A 939 -2.02 26.27 100.13
C PRO A 939 -1.76 26.62 98.65
N VAL A 940 -0.49 26.72 98.25
CA VAL A 940 -0.11 27.21 96.90
C VAL A 940 -0.52 26.23 95.80
N SER A 941 -1.51 26.61 95.00
CA SER A 941 -1.76 26.01 93.68
C SER A 941 -0.97 26.77 92.60
N LEU A 942 -0.29 26.03 91.73
CA LEU A 942 0.56 26.61 90.68
C LEU A 942 -0.29 27.36 89.64
N PRO A 943 0.14 28.55 89.17
CA PRO A 943 -0.64 29.34 88.23
C PRO A 943 -0.84 28.62 86.89
N ALA A 944 -2.03 28.74 86.32
CA ALA A 944 -2.38 28.13 85.04
C ALA A 944 -1.57 28.77 83.91
N PHE A 945 -0.55 28.03 83.44
CA PHE A 945 0.41 28.44 82.41
C PHE A 945 -0.30 29.02 81.17
N SER A 946 0.10 30.22 80.73
CA SER A 946 -0.45 30.84 79.52
C SER A 946 -0.16 29.95 78.31
N SER A 947 -1.20 29.29 77.78
CA SER A 947 -1.04 28.28 76.74
C SER A 947 -0.77 28.92 75.38
N SER A 948 0.50 29.25 75.12
CA SER A 948 0.99 29.87 73.89
C SER A 948 0.43 29.14 72.66
N ALA A 949 -0.49 29.78 71.93
CA ALA A 949 -1.32 29.11 70.94
C ALA A 949 -0.47 28.50 69.80
N ALA A 950 -0.44 27.16 69.73
CA ALA A 950 0.28 26.45 68.69
C ALA A 950 -0.28 26.83 67.31
N ARG A 951 0.55 27.41 66.43
CA ARG A 951 0.14 27.83 65.09
C ARG A 951 -0.44 26.65 64.30
N SER A 952 -1.73 26.71 63.99
CA SER A 952 -2.39 25.76 63.10
C SER A 952 -2.14 26.13 61.63
N VAL A 953 -2.13 25.13 60.75
CA VAL A 953 -1.90 25.34 59.31
C VAL A 953 -3.10 26.07 58.70
N THR A 954 -2.81 27.20 58.04
CA THR A 954 -3.76 28.02 57.28
C THR A 954 -3.32 28.09 55.81
N TRP A 955 -4.22 28.49 54.90
CA TRP A 955 -3.89 28.74 53.49
C TRP A 955 -2.72 29.75 53.34
N GLY A 956 -2.68 30.79 54.17
CA GLY A 956 -1.63 31.80 54.15
C GLY A 956 -0.28 31.31 54.71
N THR A 957 -0.25 30.28 55.56
CA THR A 957 1.02 29.61 55.90
C THR A 957 1.40 28.59 54.84
N PHE A 958 0.45 27.86 54.24
CA PHE A 958 0.72 26.94 53.13
C PHE A 958 1.44 27.63 51.96
N LEU A 959 1.02 28.83 51.56
CA LEU A 959 1.66 29.57 50.45
C LEU A 959 3.00 30.24 50.85
N CYS A 960 3.14 30.74 52.08
CA CYS A 960 4.31 31.56 52.47
C CYS A 960 5.41 30.85 53.27
N GLU A 961 5.19 29.66 53.86
CA GLU A 961 6.12 29.07 54.84
C GLU A 961 7.53 28.77 54.29
N ASN A 962 7.66 28.53 52.98
CA ASN A 962 8.94 28.27 52.31
C ASN A 962 9.86 29.52 52.29
N TYR A 963 9.30 30.72 52.36
CA TYR A 963 9.98 31.97 52.02
C TYR A 963 10.31 32.83 53.26
N LYS A 964 11.29 33.72 53.12
CA LYS A 964 11.55 34.79 54.10
C LYS A 964 10.38 35.78 54.07
N GLU A 965 10.06 36.41 55.19
CA GLU A 965 8.84 37.24 55.34
C GLU A 965 8.80 38.47 54.39
N LYS A 966 9.97 38.94 53.91
CA LYS A 966 10.08 39.98 52.87
C LYS A 966 9.60 39.53 51.48
N PHE A 967 9.53 38.23 51.21
CA PHE A 967 9.18 37.62 49.91
C PHE A 967 7.85 36.84 49.98
N TRP A 968 6.87 37.36 50.73
CA TRP A 968 5.55 36.74 50.94
C TRP A 968 4.78 36.41 49.65
N TYR A 969 5.12 37.07 48.54
CA TYR A 969 4.51 36.91 47.22
C TYR A 969 5.20 35.88 46.31
N TRP A 970 6.35 35.30 46.70
CA TRP A 970 7.21 34.53 45.78
C TRP A 970 6.54 33.30 45.16
N GLU A 971 5.59 32.67 45.87
CA GLU A 971 4.80 31.56 45.32
C GLU A 971 4.04 31.95 44.03
N ILE A 972 3.65 33.22 43.88
CA ILE A 972 3.01 33.75 42.67
C ILE A 972 4.02 33.88 41.53
N VAL A 973 5.29 34.21 41.82
CA VAL A 973 6.38 34.27 40.82
C VAL A 973 6.67 32.87 40.28
N GLU A 974 6.69 31.84 41.15
CA GLU A 974 6.86 30.44 40.74
C GLU A 974 5.65 29.89 39.96
N LEU A 975 4.42 30.38 40.23
CA LEU A 975 3.24 30.06 39.42
C LEU A 975 3.29 30.70 38.03
N VAL A 976 3.62 31.99 37.94
CA VAL A 976 3.76 32.71 36.64
C VAL A 976 4.89 32.10 35.81
N ARG A 977 6.00 31.71 36.44
CA ARG A 977 7.12 31.01 35.79
C ARG A 977 6.67 29.74 35.07
N LYS A 978 5.86 28.88 35.72
CA LYS A 978 5.36 27.63 35.11
C LYS A 978 4.65 27.91 33.79
N ILE A 979 3.64 28.77 33.81
CA ILE A 979 2.82 29.06 32.62
C ILE A 979 3.62 29.77 31.54
N LEU A 980 4.56 30.67 31.87
CA LEU A 980 5.43 31.25 30.84
C LEU A 980 6.33 30.19 30.17
N GLN A 981 6.82 29.19 30.92
CA GLN A 981 7.61 28.10 30.33
C GLN A 981 6.76 27.16 29.44
N VAL A 982 5.48 26.97 29.74
CA VAL A 982 4.54 26.16 28.93
C VAL A 982 4.03 26.93 27.70
N LEU A 983 3.58 28.17 27.89
CA LEU A 983 2.94 29.02 26.89
C LEU A 983 3.78 29.17 25.61
N PHE A 984 5.09 29.41 25.75
CA PHE A 984 5.97 29.55 24.58
C PHE A 984 6.04 28.26 23.76
N VAL A 985 6.16 27.09 24.41
CA VAL A 985 6.24 25.81 23.68
C VAL A 985 4.94 25.52 22.92
N LEU A 986 3.78 25.76 23.56
CA LEU A 986 2.48 25.50 22.95
C LEU A 986 2.17 26.43 21.75
N LEU A 987 2.47 27.73 21.87
CA LEU A 987 2.11 28.71 20.83
C LEU A 987 2.85 28.49 19.50
N PHE A 988 4.13 28.16 19.56
CA PHE A 988 5.02 28.16 18.39
C PHE A 988 5.48 26.77 17.96
N GLY A 989 5.29 25.74 18.77
CA GLY A 989 5.65 24.35 18.46
C GLY A 989 7.14 24.05 18.69
N ALA A 990 7.45 22.76 18.83
CA ALA A 990 8.79 22.28 19.19
C ALA A 990 9.82 22.31 18.05
N GLU A 991 9.37 22.29 16.80
CA GLU A 991 10.25 22.27 15.61
C GLU A 991 10.84 23.65 15.30
N ASP A 992 10.15 24.74 15.68
CA ASP A 992 10.70 26.08 15.58
C ASP A 992 11.84 26.29 16.60
N HIS A 993 13.03 26.51 16.04
CA HIS A 993 14.26 26.72 16.78
C HIS A 993 14.19 28.00 17.65
N PHE A 994 13.36 28.98 17.28
CA PHE A 994 13.11 30.18 18.08
C PHE A 994 12.35 29.85 19.38
N THR A 995 11.35 28.98 19.33
CA THR A 995 10.60 28.51 20.51
C THR A 995 11.52 27.90 21.56
N LEU A 996 12.40 27.01 21.11
CA LEU A 996 13.31 26.27 21.97
C LEU A 996 14.41 27.19 22.55
N PHE A 997 14.89 28.15 21.76
CA PHE A 997 15.78 29.20 22.24
C PHE A 997 15.12 30.08 23.31
N ALA A 998 13.90 30.57 23.06
CA ALA A 998 13.17 31.43 24.00
C ALA A 998 12.90 30.74 25.35
N THR A 999 12.49 29.48 25.32
CA THR A 999 12.20 28.68 26.52
C THR A 999 13.46 28.34 27.32
N ILE A 1000 14.59 28.09 26.67
CA ILE A 1000 15.91 27.98 27.32
C ILE A 1000 16.30 29.30 27.98
N VAL A 1001 16.19 30.44 27.28
CA VAL A 1001 16.52 31.78 27.81
C VAL A 1001 15.68 32.14 29.04
N LEU A 1002 14.37 31.90 29.00
CA LEU A 1002 13.48 32.10 30.16
C LEU A 1002 13.91 31.22 31.35
N SER A 1003 14.24 29.96 31.10
CA SER A 1003 14.67 29.01 32.14
C SER A 1003 15.96 29.45 32.84
N VAL A 1004 16.94 29.95 32.08
CA VAL A 1004 18.17 30.54 32.63
C VAL A 1004 17.88 31.82 33.40
N GLY A 1005 17.02 32.70 32.88
CA GLY A 1005 16.63 33.95 33.54
C GLY A 1005 16.05 33.72 34.94
N PHE A 1006 15.10 32.80 35.09
CA PHE A 1006 14.54 32.45 36.40
C PHE A 1006 15.55 31.79 37.35
N LEU A 1007 16.47 30.97 36.85
CA LEU A 1007 17.56 30.39 37.64
C LEU A 1007 18.47 31.48 38.22
N VAL A 1008 18.88 32.46 37.40
CA VAL A 1008 19.72 33.59 37.84
C VAL A 1008 18.98 34.48 38.85
N VAL A 1009 17.71 34.81 38.59
CA VAL A 1009 16.88 35.60 39.51
C VAL A 1009 16.72 34.91 40.86
N HIS A 1010 16.47 33.59 40.90
CA HIS A 1010 16.37 32.84 42.15
C HIS A 1010 17.72 32.79 42.90
N ALA A 1011 18.83 32.62 42.17
CA ALA A 1011 20.18 32.61 42.74
C ALA A 1011 20.58 33.97 43.36
N TYR A 1012 20.14 35.08 42.77
CA TYR A 1012 20.41 36.43 43.25
C TYR A 1012 19.53 36.78 44.47
N VAL A 1013 18.21 36.61 44.36
CA VAL A 1013 17.25 37.06 45.39
C VAL A 1013 17.28 36.16 46.65
N LYS A 1014 17.59 34.86 46.50
CA LYS A 1014 17.65 33.86 47.58
C LYS A 1014 16.41 33.91 48.50
N PRO A 1015 15.18 33.74 47.95
CA PRO A 1015 13.93 34.01 48.66
C PRO A 1015 13.59 32.99 49.75
N MET A 1016 14.08 31.75 49.62
CA MET A 1016 13.82 30.62 50.52
C MET A 1016 14.38 30.85 51.93
N LYS A 1017 13.70 30.28 52.93
CA LYS A 1017 14.02 30.40 54.36
C LYS A 1017 15.07 29.40 54.84
N ASP A 1018 15.01 28.15 54.38
CA ASP A 1018 15.96 27.09 54.72
C ASP A 1018 17.01 26.88 53.61
N ALA A 1019 18.27 26.68 53.99
CA ALA A 1019 19.39 26.54 53.04
C ALA A 1019 19.35 25.23 52.23
N ALA A 1020 18.69 24.17 52.72
CA ALA A 1020 18.45 22.95 51.96
C ALA A 1020 17.23 23.09 51.03
N GLU A 1021 16.20 23.84 51.42
CA GLU A 1021 15.06 24.20 50.55
C GLU A 1021 15.55 25.07 49.37
N HIS A 1022 16.44 26.03 49.63
CA HIS A 1022 17.10 26.83 48.59
C HIS A 1022 17.96 25.98 47.63
N ARG A 1023 18.81 25.08 48.14
CA ARG A 1023 19.62 24.18 47.29
C ARG A 1023 18.76 23.27 46.42
N LEU A 1024 17.66 22.73 46.97
CA LEU A 1024 16.72 21.90 46.21
C LEU A 1024 16.09 22.68 45.04
N GLN A 1025 15.64 23.91 45.28
CA GLN A 1025 15.05 24.76 44.23
C GLN A 1025 16.09 25.21 43.18
N MET A 1026 17.34 25.43 43.58
CA MET A 1026 18.44 25.69 42.63
C MET A 1026 18.73 24.47 41.75
N CYS A 1027 18.72 23.25 42.32
CA CYS A 1027 18.91 22.01 41.56
C CYS A 1027 17.75 21.72 40.60
N SER A 1028 16.49 21.98 41.00
CA SER A 1028 15.33 21.76 40.12
C SER A 1028 15.32 22.73 38.93
N LEU A 1029 15.58 24.02 39.16
CA LEU A 1029 15.69 25.02 38.09
C LEU A 1029 16.85 24.73 37.13
N ALA A 1030 18.02 24.34 37.66
CA ALA A 1030 19.17 23.96 36.83
C ALA A 1030 18.91 22.68 36.01
N SER A 1031 18.18 21.72 36.56
CA SER A 1031 17.79 20.50 35.86
C SER A 1031 16.79 20.76 34.72
N ILE A 1032 15.79 21.64 34.91
CA ILE A 1032 14.86 22.05 33.83
C ILE A 1032 15.65 22.66 32.66
N PHE A 1033 16.59 23.56 32.95
CA PHE A 1033 17.49 24.13 31.93
C PHE A 1033 18.33 23.06 31.21
N LEU A 1034 18.97 22.14 31.95
CA LEU A 1034 19.80 21.09 31.35
C LEU A 1034 18.99 20.06 30.54
N ASN A 1035 17.75 19.76 30.94
CA ASN A 1035 16.81 18.96 30.16
C ASN A 1035 16.46 19.64 28.83
N LEU A 1036 16.10 20.93 28.84
CA LEU A 1036 15.79 21.70 27.62
C LEU A 1036 17.00 21.83 26.68
N LEU A 1037 18.20 22.07 27.24
CA LEU A 1037 19.44 22.11 26.47
C LEU A 1037 19.74 20.75 25.83
N ALA A 1038 19.56 19.64 26.55
CA ALA A 1038 19.73 18.30 26.00
C ALA A 1038 18.66 17.94 24.95
N ALA A 1039 17.45 18.50 25.03
CA ALA A 1039 16.42 18.34 23.99
C ALA A 1039 16.83 19.02 22.68
N SER A 1040 17.39 20.24 22.74
CA SER A 1040 17.87 20.94 21.53
C SER A 1040 18.97 20.18 20.78
N LEU A 1041 19.80 19.42 21.50
CA LEU A 1041 20.85 18.57 20.91
C LEU A 1041 20.31 17.29 20.23
N LEU A 1042 19.01 16.96 20.37
CA LEU A 1042 18.35 15.87 19.65
C LEU A 1042 17.71 16.31 18.33
N LEU A 1043 17.37 17.60 18.20
CA LEU A 1043 16.76 18.20 17.00
C LEU A 1043 17.77 18.53 15.90
N LEU A 1044 19.06 18.66 16.24
CA LEU A 1044 20.12 18.88 15.25
C LEU A 1044 20.24 17.68 14.28
N PRO A 1045 20.00 17.86 12.97
CA PRO A 1045 20.09 16.77 12.00
C PRO A 1045 21.53 16.29 11.85
N SER A 1046 21.73 14.97 11.80
CA SER A 1046 23.05 14.38 11.53
C SER A 1046 23.26 14.19 10.03
N GLU A 1047 23.95 15.14 9.39
CA GLU A 1047 24.52 14.91 8.06
C GLU A 1047 25.52 13.74 8.12
N GLY A 1048 25.40 12.80 7.17
CA GLY A 1048 26.35 11.70 6.97
C GLY A 1048 26.01 10.37 7.68
N SER A 1049 25.71 9.36 6.87
CA SER A 1049 25.95 7.92 7.08
C SER A 1049 26.10 7.38 8.52
N ASN A 1050 24.98 6.98 9.14
CA ASN A 1050 24.88 6.03 10.26
C ASN A 1050 25.83 6.19 11.49
N PRO A 1051 25.65 7.25 12.30
CA PRO A 1051 26.05 7.22 13.72
C PRO A 1051 24.90 7.64 14.67
N SER A 1052 23.63 7.43 14.27
CA SER A 1052 22.45 8.08 14.86
C SER A 1052 22.01 7.57 16.24
N ASN A 1053 22.18 6.27 16.55
CA ASN A 1053 21.53 5.68 17.72
C ASN A 1053 22.33 5.89 19.01
N SER A 1054 23.63 5.59 19.03
CA SER A 1054 24.45 5.64 20.24
C SER A 1054 24.54 7.06 20.84
N ARG A 1055 24.48 8.12 20.02
CA ARG A 1055 24.40 9.51 20.49
C ARG A 1055 23.09 9.77 21.25
N LYS A 1056 21.96 9.32 20.71
CA LYS A 1056 20.63 9.45 21.34
C LYS A 1056 20.54 8.63 22.62
N GLU A 1057 21.10 7.43 22.65
CA GLU A 1057 21.16 6.57 23.85
C GLU A 1057 21.99 7.18 24.98
N VAL A 1058 23.20 7.66 24.71
CA VAL A 1058 24.06 8.32 25.72
C VAL A 1058 23.38 9.56 26.31
N LEU A 1059 22.75 10.38 25.46
CA LEU A 1059 22.05 11.58 25.93
C LEU A 1059 20.80 11.22 26.75
N ALA A 1060 20.05 10.20 26.35
CA ALA A 1060 18.92 9.69 27.12
C ALA A 1060 19.32 9.12 28.50
N VAL A 1061 20.50 8.47 28.61
CA VAL A 1061 21.04 8.05 29.92
C VAL A 1061 21.39 9.26 30.79
N PHE A 1062 21.96 10.32 30.21
CA PHE A 1062 22.20 11.59 30.91
C PHE A 1062 20.90 12.22 31.42
N PHE A 1063 19.85 12.29 30.58
CA PHE A 1063 18.50 12.71 30.99
C PHE A 1063 17.99 11.94 32.21
N VAL A 1064 18.02 10.59 32.18
CA VAL A 1064 17.53 9.76 33.30
C VAL A 1064 18.31 10.05 34.59
N LEU A 1065 19.65 10.10 34.52
CA LEU A 1065 20.50 10.36 35.69
C LEU A 1065 20.26 11.76 36.28
N LEU A 1066 20.12 12.79 35.43
CA LEU A 1066 19.85 14.16 35.84
C LEU A 1066 18.55 14.26 36.65
N ASN A 1067 17.45 13.69 36.13
CA ASN A 1067 16.14 13.76 36.78
C ASN A 1067 16.06 12.87 38.05
N LEU A 1068 16.70 11.69 38.05
CA LEU A 1068 16.82 10.87 39.25
C LEU A 1068 17.62 11.54 40.38
N SER A 1069 18.59 12.40 40.07
CA SER A 1069 19.41 13.08 41.08
C SER A 1069 18.58 13.94 42.05
N ILE A 1070 17.48 14.53 41.57
CA ILE A 1070 16.56 15.35 42.38
C ILE A 1070 15.74 14.46 43.33
N VAL A 1071 15.26 13.31 42.87
CA VAL A 1071 14.58 12.32 43.73
C VAL A 1071 15.53 11.84 44.82
N ALA A 1072 16.76 11.49 44.45
CA ALA A 1072 17.80 11.04 45.39
C ALA A 1072 18.14 12.12 46.44
N PHE A 1073 18.22 13.40 46.04
CA PHE A 1073 18.46 14.51 46.96
C PHE A 1073 17.33 14.65 47.99
N VAL A 1074 16.06 14.61 47.56
CA VAL A 1074 14.93 14.75 48.50
C VAL A 1074 14.78 13.51 49.37
N ALA A 1075 14.92 12.30 48.82
CA ALA A 1075 14.88 11.05 49.57
C ALA A 1075 16.00 11.01 50.63
N GLY A 1076 17.25 11.27 50.24
CA GLY A 1076 18.39 11.34 51.16
C GLY A 1076 18.23 12.42 52.23
N SER A 1077 17.69 13.59 51.88
CA SER A 1077 17.40 14.67 52.83
C SER A 1077 16.25 14.30 53.80
N ALA A 1078 15.22 13.60 53.34
CA ALA A 1078 14.13 13.10 54.17
C ALA A 1078 14.62 12.00 55.13
N ILE A 1079 15.38 11.02 54.63
CA ILE A 1079 16.01 9.96 55.44
C ILE A 1079 16.94 10.56 56.49
N MET A 1080 17.80 11.52 56.14
CA MET A 1080 18.68 12.20 57.09
C MET A 1080 17.91 13.06 58.11
N THR A 1081 16.74 13.59 57.75
CA THR A 1081 15.85 14.29 58.69
C THR A 1081 15.19 13.30 59.67
N LEU A 1082 14.68 12.17 59.17
CA LEU A 1082 14.12 11.09 59.98
C LEU A 1082 15.16 10.48 60.91
N ALA A 1083 16.36 10.17 60.42
CA ALA A 1083 17.45 9.63 61.22
C ALA A 1083 17.85 10.55 62.38
N LYS A 1084 17.98 11.87 62.12
CA LYS A 1084 18.19 12.86 63.19
C LYS A 1084 17.05 12.90 64.20
N THR A 1085 15.80 12.74 63.75
CA THR A 1085 14.64 12.67 64.64
C THR A 1085 14.70 11.45 65.54
N VAL A 1086 14.88 10.26 64.96
CA VAL A 1086 14.97 8.97 65.68
C VAL A 1086 16.11 8.99 66.71
N PHE A 1087 17.28 9.47 66.31
CA PHE A 1087 18.45 9.59 67.19
C PHE A 1087 18.18 10.54 68.37
N ASN A 1088 17.53 11.68 68.12
CA ASN A 1088 17.15 12.62 69.18
C ASN A 1088 16.06 12.07 70.10
N THR A 1089 15.07 11.34 69.58
CA THR A 1089 14.03 10.71 70.43
C THR A 1089 14.59 9.58 71.29
N ALA A 1090 15.50 8.76 70.75
CA ALA A 1090 16.18 7.71 71.50
C ALA A 1090 17.04 8.26 72.64
N CYS A 1091 17.57 9.49 72.49
CA CYS A 1091 18.39 10.15 73.50
C CYS A 1091 17.59 10.90 74.59
N CYS A 1092 16.25 10.86 74.56
CA CYS A 1092 15.39 11.66 75.47
C CYS A 1092 14.30 10.88 76.23
N GLN A 1093 14.26 9.55 76.17
CA GLN A 1093 13.37 8.73 77.03
C GLN A 1093 14.18 7.98 78.10
N HIS A 1094 14.20 8.52 79.32
CA HIS A 1094 15.03 8.03 80.42
C HIS A 1094 14.22 7.30 81.50
N THR A 1095 13.66 6.13 81.16
CA THR A 1095 13.04 5.18 82.13
C THR A 1095 13.03 3.74 81.59
N ALA A 1096 13.10 2.76 82.49
CA ALA A 1096 12.91 1.32 82.27
C ALA A 1096 14.01 0.54 81.50
N GLY A 1097 15.08 0.17 82.24
CA GLY A 1097 15.51 -1.24 82.41
C GLY A 1097 16.16 -2.02 81.24
N PHE A 1098 17.30 -2.66 81.54
CA PHE A 1098 17.89 -3.79 80.78
C PHE A 1098 18.17 -3.60 79.28
N ILE A 1099 19.23 -2.83 78.98
CA ILE A 1099 20.21 -3.03 77.87
C ILE A 1099 21.33 -1.95 77.92
N ALA A 1100 21.16 -0.91 78.74
CA ALA A 1100 21.99 0.31 78.82
C ALA A 1100 23.48 0.16 79.27
N HIS A 1101 24.09 -1.03 79.25
CA HIS A 1101 25.46 -1.22 79.76
C HIS A 1101 26.54 -1.41 78.67
N ALA A 1102 26.18 -1.66 77.41
CA ALA A 1102 27.13 -1.98 76.33
C ALA A 1102 27.62 -0.75 75.52
N PHE A 1103 26.83 0.31 75.38
CA PHE A 1103 27.10 1.42 74.45
C PHE A 1103 27.67 2.72 75.07
N CYS A 1104 27.80 2.81 76.40
CA CYS A 1104 28.30 4.01 77.08
C CYS A 1104 29.84 4.17 77.11
N ARG A 1105 30.59 3.45 76.25
CA ARG A 1105 32.06 3.60 76.10
C ARG A 1105 32.48 3.63 74.62
N LEU A 1106 32.21 4.74 73.93
CA LEU A 1106 32.96 5.15 72.73
C LEU A 1106 32.69 6.64 72.40
N ARG A 1107 33.48 7.54 73.01
CA ARG A 1107 33.56 8.97 72.66
C ARG A 1107 34.93 9.23 72.00
N PRO A 1108 34.99 9.52 70.69
CA PRO A 1108 36.14 10.19 70.08
C PRO A 1108 36.00 11.72 70.19
N SER A 1109 37.09 12.41 70.51
CA SER A 1109 37.12 13.88 70.64
C SER A 1109 37.09 14.59 69.28
N ARG A 1110 36.62 15.84 69.25
CA ARG A 1110 37.01 16.78 68.18
C ARG A 1110 38.50 17.09 68.33
N LEU A 1111 39.25 17.02 67.23
CA LEU A 1111 40.62 17.53 67.13
C LEU A 1111 40.84 18.05 65.71
N TYR A 1112 41.14 19.34 65.58
CA TYR A 1112 41.52 19.96 64.31
C TYR A 1112 42.98 19.64 63.99
N TRP A 1113 43.28 19.27 62.75
CA TRP A 1113 44.64 19.35 62.18
C TRP A 1113 44.57 19.83 60.73
N ALA A 1114 45.39 20.83 60.40
CA ALA A 1114 45.51 21.42 59.07
C ALA A 1114 46.55 20.67 58.21
N PRO A 1115 46.46 20.72 56.87
CA PRO A 1115 47.40 20.02 55.99
C PRO A 1115 48.73 20.78 55.86
N ARG A 1116 49.87 20.08 55.95
CA ARG A 1116 51.19 20.64 55.58
C ARG A 1116 52.00 19.68 54.72
N ARG A 1117 52.46 20.16 53.56
CA ARG A 1117 53.30 19.41 52.58
C ARG A 1117 54.75 19.30 53.04
N ARG A 1118 55.39 18.14 52.79
CA ARG A 1118 56.82 17.90 52.39
C ARG A 1118 57.14 16.41 52.58
N ARG A 1119 58.11 15.76 51.91
CA ARG A 1119 58.79 15.95 50.60
C ARG A 1119 59.61 14.66 50.34
N ARG A 1120 60.02 14.39 49.09
CA ARG A 1120 60.71 13.16 48.62
C ARG A 1120 59.78 11.92 48.62
N GLY A 1121 59.81 11.02 47.63
CA GLY A 1121 60.54 11.05 46.35
C GLY A 1121 61.70 10.08 46.24
N ARG A 1122 61.38 8.79 46.09
CA ARG A 1122 62.10 7.76 45.32
C ARG A 1122 61.11 6.61 45.09
N GLY A 1123 61.19 5.94 43.95
CA GLY A 1123 60.42 4.72 43.68
C GLY A 1123 61.37 3.56 43.37
N THR A 1124 60.92 2.34 43.65
CA THR A 1124 61.47 1.05 43.19
C THR A 1124 60.37 -0.01 43.32
N ALA A 1125 60.44 -1.07 42.52
CA ALA A 1125 59.49 -2.20 42.53
C ALA A 1125 59.84 -3.27 43.59
N GLY A 1126 58.99 -4.30 43.70
CA GLY A 1126 58.97 -5.32 44.76
C GLY A 1126 57.57 -5.36 45.41
N GLU A 1127 56.63 -6.28 45.14
CA GLU A 1127 56.76 -7.75 45.13
C GLU A 1127 57.40 -8.23 46.45
N THR A 1128 56.76 -8.98 47.36
CA THR A 1128 55.94 -10.22 47.28
C THR A 1128 55.29 -10.48 48.68
N GLN A 1129 54.44 -11.47 49.02
CA GLN A 1129 53.52 -12.42 48.36
C GLN A 1129 52.64 -13.08 49.46
N GLY A 1130 51.57 -13.79 49.08
CA GLY A 1130 51.28 -15.09 49.71
C GLY A 1130 49.80 -15.50 49.77
N LEU A 1131 49.43 -16.78 49.58
CA LEU A 1131 50.16 -17.95 49.05
C LEU A 1131 49.18 -18.93 48.38
N LEU A 1132 49.59 -19.52 47.24
CA LEU A 1132 49.42 -20.93 46.79
C LEU A 1132 48.02 -21.63 46.76
N SER A 1133 47.82 -22.78 46.09
CA SER A 1133 48.20 -23.29 44.73
C SER A 1133 47.64 -24.72 44.55
N GLY A 1134 47.28 -25.16 43.33
CA GLY A 1134 46.97 -26.58 43.07
C GLY A 1134 46.72 -26.97 41.60
N ARG A 1135 47.31 -28.10 41.18
CA ARG A 1135 47.21 -28.86 39.90
C ARG A 1135 47.73 -30.30 40.18
N PRO A 1136 47.64 -31.34 39.30
CA PRO A 1136 47.57 -31.33 37.82
C PRO A 1136 46.63 -32.40 37.17
N ASP A 1137 46.78 -32.63 35.85
CA ASP A 1137 46.54 -33.88 35.05
C ASP A 1137 45.11 -34.53 34.97
N ALA A 1138 44.77 -35.48 34.07
CA ALA A 1138 45.06 -35.69 32.63
C ALA A 1138 44.15 -36.84 32.02
N GLN A 1139 44.11 -37.00 30.68
CA GLN A 1139 43.60 -38.16 29.90
C GLN A 1139 42.07 -38.50 29.90
N SER A 1140 41.58 -39.46 29.09
CA SER A 1140 41.22 -39.34 27.65
C SER A 1140 40.69 -40.67 27.02
N VAL A 1141 39.50 -40.72 26.39
CA VAL A 1141 38.98 -41.87 25.59
C VAL A 1141 38.06 -41.42 24.41
N HIS A 1142 38.08 -42.16 23.29
CA HIS A 1142 37.24 -42.10 22.06
C HIS A 1142 36.93 -43.57 21.61
N PRO A 1143 36.16 -43.95 20.53
CA PRO A 1143 35.68 -43.18 19.35
C PRO A 1143 34.22 -43.47 18.85
N GLU A 1144 33.85 -42.92 17.67
CA GLU A 1144 32.93 -43.46 16.61
C GLU A 1144 31.41 -43.70 16.90
N SER A 1145 30.46 -43.77 15.94
CA SER A 1145 30.46 -43.84 14.44
C SER A 1145 29.30 -43.05 13.73
N LEU A 1146 28.88 -43.44 12.52
CA LEU A 1146 28.23 -42.61 11.46
C LEU A 1146 26.70 -42.82 11.23
N THR A 1147 26.09 -41.97 10.36
CA THR A 1147 24.99 -42.28 9.36
C THR A 1147 23.55 -42.57 9.86
N GLU A 1148 22.43 -42.40 9.12
CA GLU A 1148 22.11 -41.73 7.82
C GLU A 1148 20.61 -41.28 7.74
N THR A 1149 20.14 -40.92 6.53
CA THR A 1149 18.81 -40.42 6.15
C THR A 1149 17.64 -41.41 6.26
N LEU A 1150 16.40 -40.90 6.45
CA LEU A 1150 15.29 -41.03 5.46
C LEU A 1150 14.06 -40.18 5.85
N ALA A 1151 13.05 -40.12 4.97
CA ALA A 1151 11.87 -39.25 5.09
C ALA A 1151 10.54 -39.98 4.84
N VAL A 1152 9.47 -39.45 5.43
CA VAL A 1152 8.07 -39.46 4.95
C VAL A 1152 7.48 -38.10 5.27
#